data_AF-A0A2E3GLL1-F1
#
_entry.id   AF-A0A2E3GLL1-F1
#
_cell.length_a   1.000
_cell.length_b   1.000
_cell.length_c   1.000
_cell.angle_alpha   90.00
_cell.angle_beta   90.00
_cell.angle_gamma   90.00
#
_symmetry.space_group_name_H-M   'P 1'
#
loop_
_entity.id
_entity.type
_entity.pdbx_description
1 polymer ?
#
loop_
_entity_poly.entity_id
_entity_poly.type
_entity_poly.pdbx_seq_one_letter_code
_entity_poly.pdbx_strand_id
1 'polypeptide(L)'
;MNNNYSRLLVCFFFCLCCNSRSQESAKDSNTEAQYTYTWAGELAPYPSPEAVVKQFLRNYDAFAYESNASPLPLLSRRPKGWYIQPREFYGDTSTPAYLFYSIDQNSYLEIPFKKRSYDSSIDTVSLSARWLQGSKRSDYSFHGDPANYLYYGYKDYKVDFLKKFSINQNLDGGLLLNLAYAHSVIHEDTSYNSLEELSPERANKYESAFSAQISALKKLVQINPSFETRVGSAAMKLSNDYVWHWHFGSTFKFNPWKEAINKANYSEEVIAFSKTYLNLCEKNAILFTYGDNDTYPLLYIQEVLNYRRDVCIVNLSLMLHPKHFSNLKREDLGYIPVQHSLEPEDMTTNELSRSLSIPVGNPNSFFEKLQNFKRSADGGLLFPIDSAIDTTIWSSYSQFYESIVDTLTVQLNKPNDPLSYILSDLIAGNINDRPIYFAISVPKAYYNDYQKNLSLEGLAYRITPFQFTSATTLPNSDLLFSNWINNLNLFKNLKAKPIYPIEEVRYYATLSNLLAATIRVLESKNPNQAKELLKKYFGVMPLKELLNDEDFGTYSVINTLNLARELDVTEEYQHEIDFITHHFVHLAQHIDNESHSDYRFDSRSRRKKDKYYDKLPYIEKFLGFAIESGTDHNGISYVSSLSLDSICFALLSHFSEEELAALEDNNLNFSKLANLTKDIELIKAMHSARQAEKLSLEEELKPYIEALEGFNNQLQNALANVRSEVESAQIQRQFSQYYQQISQQMSPIQSKINAINQFEATH
;
A
#
# COMPACT_ATOMS: atom_id res chain seq x y z
N MET A 1 24.02 19.93 -5.35
CA MET A 1 22.86 19.36 -6.08
C MET A 1 22.48 18.03 -5.47
N ASN A 2 21.19 17.70 -5.50
CA ASN A 2 20.58 16.38 -5.21
C ASN A 2 20.41 15.95 -3.75
N ASN A 3 19.66 16.69 -2.90
CA ASN A 3 19.08 16.04 -1.71
C ASN A 3 17.77 16.58 -1.13
N ASN A 4 17.16 17.63 -1.70
CA ASN A 4 15.88 18.15 -1.19
C ASN A 4 14.65 17.68 -1.99
N TYR A 5 14.81 17.29 -3.26
CA TYR A 5 13.76 16.55 -3.97
C TYR A 5 13.55 15.15 -3.38
N SER A 6 14.60 14.48 -2.90
CA SER A 6 14.53 13.16 -2.28
C SER A 6 13.76 13.15 -0.96
N ARG A 7 13.71 14.23 -0.18
CA ARG A 7 13.01 14.24 1.13
C ARG A 7 11.50 14.46 1.01
N LEU A 8 11.03 15.30 0.08
CA LEU A 8 9.61 15.43 -0.21
C LEU A 8 9.07 14.25 -1.04
N LEU A 9 9.88 13.72 -1.98
CA LEU A 9 9.49 12.53 -2.74
C LEU A 9 9.39 11.28 -1.85
N VAL A 10 10.28 11.09 -0.85
CA VAL A 10 10.25 9.89 -0.01
C VAL A 10 9.06 9.88 0.96
N CYS A 11 8.63 11.02 1.49
CA CYS A 11 7.37 11.10 2.25
C CYS A 11 6.14 10.76 1.39
N PHE A 12 6.18 11.04 0.09
CA PHE A 12 5.12 10.70 -0.87
C PHE A 12 5.19 9.25 -1.40
N PHE A 13 6.40 8.71 -1.65
CA PHE A 13 6.63 7.31 -2.05
C PHE A 13 6.11 6.32 -1.00
N PHE A 14 6.18 6.68 0.29
CA PHE A 14 5.71 5.83 1.39
C PHE A 14 4.18 5.83 1.59
N CYS A 15 3.44 6.83 1.09
CA CYS A 15 1.98 6.83 1.12
C CYS A 15 1.35 6.00 -0.01
N LEU A 16 1.98 5.92 -1.18
CA LEU A 16 1.37 5.33 -2.38
C LEU A 16 1.67 3.82 -2.57
N CYS A 17 2.84 3.32 -2.12
CA CYS A 17 3.12 1.87 -2.13
C CYS A 17 2.47 1.11 -0.96
N CYS A 18 1.98 1.83 0.07
CA CYS A 18 1.48 1.25 1.32
C CYS A 18 -0.05 1.31 1.50
N ASN A 19 -0.84 1.53 0.44
CA ASN A 19 -2.30 1.49 0.59
C ASN A 19 -2.89 0.06 0.56
N SER A 20 -2.13 -0.93 1.05
CA SER A 20 -2.72 -2.00 1.86
C SER A 20 -2.87 -1.45 3.28
N ARG A 21 -3.96 -0.73 3.57
CA ARG A 21 -4.27 -0.12 4.89
C ARG A 21 -3.59 -0.89 6.02
N SER A 22 -2.46 -0.36 6.51
CA SER A 22 -1.88 -0.81 7.76
C SER A 22 -2.95 -0.57 8.82
N GLN A 23 -3.38 -1.64 9.48
CA GLN A 23 -4.05 -1.53 10.76
C GLN A 23 -3.00 -0.97 11.75
N GLU A 24 -2.81 0.34 11.74
CA GLU A 24 -2.52 1.23 12.87
C GLU A 24 -1.99 2.58 12.36
N SER A 25 -2.66 3.64 12.85
CA SER A 25 -2.38 5.07 12.72
C SER A 25 -2.26 5.70 11.33
N ALA A 26 -3.39 6.06 10.73
CA ALA A 26 -3.58 7.36 10.07
C ALA A 26 -5.04 7.80 10.28
N LYS A 27 -5.20 8.94 10.97
CA LYS A 27 -6.47 9.67 11.08
C LYS A 27 -6.74 10.33 9.72
N ASP A 28 -8.01 10.32 9.33
CA ASP A 28 -8.63 11.17 8.33
C ASP A 28 -8.07 11.16 6.90
N SER A 29 -8.67 10.35 6.01
CA SER A 29 -9.16 10.81 4.71
C SER A 29 -10.02 9.73 4.03
N ASN A 30 -10.95 10.19 3.21
CA ASN A 30 -12.19 9.52 2.88
C ASN A 30 -12.10 8.81 1.50
N THR A 31 -11.23 7.82 1.37
CA THR A 31 -11.34 6.77 0.34
C THR A 31 -12.03 5.56 0.95
N GLU A 32 -13.32 5.73 1.24
CA GLU A 32 -14.24 4.63 1.48
C GLU A 32 -14.99 4.30 0.19
N ALA A 33 -14.27 3.74 -0.80
CA ALA A 33 -14.83 2.60 -1.50
C ALA A 33 -14.82 1.43 -0.50
N GLN A 34 -15.66 1.54 0.53
CA GLN A 34 -16.00 0.39 1.35
C GLN A 34 -16.65 -0.58 0.37
N TYR A 35 -16.04 -1.75 0.18
CA TYR A 35 -16.74 -2.94 -0.29
C TYR A 35 -18.10 -2.92 0.43
N THR A 36 -19.17 -2.60 -0.27
CA THR A 36 -20.53 -2.54 0.26
C THR A 36 -21.34 -3.29 -0.78
N TYR A 37 -21.58 -4.57 -0.51
CA TYR A 37 -22.31 -5.42 -1.44
C TYR A 37 -23.76 -4.95 -1.51
N THR A 38 -24.22 -4.57 -2.71
CA THR A 38 -25.63 -4.26 -2.97
C THR A 38 -26.38 -5.58 -3.13
N TRP A 39 -27.24 -5.86 -2.16
CA TRP A 39 -28.11 -7.03 -2.13
C TRP A 39 -29.29 -6.75 -3.04
N ALA A 40 -29.44 -7.51 -4.13
CA ALA A 40 -30.54 -7.34 -5.07
C ALA A 40 -31.82 -7.93 -4.45
N GLY A 41 -32.47 -7.10 -3.64
CA GLY A 41 -33.53 -7.48 -2.71
C GLY A 41 -33.20 -6.84 -1.38
N GLU A 42 -33.71 -5.62 -1.18
CA GLU A 42 -33.49 -4.76 -0.02
C GLU A 42 -33.30 -5.55 1.27
N LEU A 43 -32.42 -5.07 2.15
CA LEU A 43 -32.22 -5.54 3.52
C LEU A 43 -33.50 -5.56 4.39
N ALA A 44 -34.70 -5.53 3.82
CA ALA A 44 -35.99 -5.62 4.46
C ALA A 44 -36.03 -6.79 5.46
N PRO A 45 -36.03 -6.52 6.78
CA PRO A 45 -36.31 -5.24 7.45
C PRO A 45 -35.23 -4.86 8.47
N TYR A 46 -33.99 -4.62 8.05
CA TYR A 46 -32.92 -4.10 8.90
C TYR A 46 -32.65 -2.63 8.56
N PRO A 47 -32.77 -1.71 9.53
CA PRO A 47 -32.22 -0.37 9.41
C PRO A 47 -30.70 -0.44 9.17
N SER A 48 -30.15 0.60 8.55
CA SER A 48 -28.70 0.69 8.35
C SER A 48 -27.96 0.71 9.71
N PRO A 49 -26.71 0.20 9.79
CA PRO A 49 -25.93 0.25 11.02
C PRO A 49 -25.83 1.68 11.58
N GLU A 50 -25.70 2.67 10.70
CA GLU A 50 -25.68 4.09 11.04
C GLU A 50 -27.00 4.57 11.64
N ALA A 51 -28.15 4.17 11.08
CA ALA A 51 -29.46 4.52 11.62
C ALA A 51 -29.65 3.94 13.04
N VAL A 52 -29.23 2.71 13.26
CA VAL A 52 -29.30 2.04 14.58
C VAL A 52 -28.42 2.74 15.60
N VAL A 53 -27.17 3.02 15.24
CA VAL A 53 -26.21 3.72 16.10
C VAL A 53 -26.70 5.12 16.45
N LYS A 54 -27.17 5.89 15.47
CA LYS A 54 -27.75 7.22 15.70
C LYS A 54 -28.98 7.14 16.60
N GLN A 55 -29.85 6.17 16.39
CA GLN A 55 -31.04 5.98 17.23
C GLN A 55 -30.68 5.61 18.67
N PHE A 56 -29.66 4.78 18.88
CA PHE A 56 -29.17 4.48 20.22
C PHE A 56 -28.62 5.74 20.90
N LEU A 57 -27.72 6.46 20.24
CA LEU A 57 -27.05 7.64 20.79
C LEU A 57 -27.99 8.82 21.08
N ARG A 58 -29.18 8.85 20.47
CA ARG A 58 -30.25 9.80 20.81
C ARG A 58 -30.84 9.54 22.20
N ASN A 59 -30.96 8.27 22.59
CA ASN A 59 -31.74 7.87 23.77
C ASN A 59 -30.85 7.42 24.94
N TYR A 60 -29.65 6.92 24.65
CA TYR A 60 -28.79 6.24 25.60
C TYR A 60 -27.38 6.82 25.61
N ASP A 61 -26.76 6.74 26.78
CA ASP A 61 -25.33 6.98 26.96
C ASP A 61 -24.56 5.74 26.48
N ALA A 62 -23.60 5.96 25.58
CA ALA A 62 -22.76 4.88 25.05
C ALA A 62 -21.58 4.54 25.97
N PHE A 63 -21.32 5.35 27.00
CA PHE A 63 -20.24 5.11 27.95
C PHE A 63 -20.82 4.55 29.25
N ALA A 64 -20.41 3.32 29.59
CA ALA A 64 -20.85 2.66 30.81
C ALA A 64 -20.27 3.32 32.09
N TYR A 65 -19.19 4.11 31.96
CA TYR A 65 -18.50 4.78 33.06
C TYR A 65 -18.16 6.24 32.70
N GLU A 66 -18.08 7.12 33.71
CA GLU A 66 -17.85 8.57 33.58
C GLU A 66 -16.51 8.97 32.93
N SER A 67 -15.68 8.01 32.49
CA SER A 67 -14.45 8.29 31.76
C SER A 67 -14.65 8.14 30.24
N ASN A 68 -14.25 9.17 29.49
CA ASN A 68 -14.19 9.20 28.01
C ASN A 68 -13.30 8.10 27.39
N ALA A 69 -12.68 7.25 28.22
CA ALA A 69 -11.82 6.14 27.83
C ALA A 69 -12.60 4.82 27.64
N SER A 70 -13.84 4.69 28.13
CA SER A 70 -14.60 3.43 28.05
C SER A 70 -14.84 2.97 26.60
N PRO A 71 -14.69 1.67 26.30
CA PRO A 71 -14.93 1.18 24.95
C PRO A 71 -16.41 1.28 24.60
N LEU A 72 -16.71 1.67 23.35
CA LEU A 72 -18.07 1.74 22.84
C LEU A 72 -18.71 0.33 22.82
N PRO A 73 -20.05 0.23 22.96
CA PRO A 73 -20.74 -1.06 22.98
C PRO A 73 -20.50 -1.86 21.69
N LEU A 74 -20.65 -3.18 21.75
CA LEU A 74 -20.62 -4.02 20.54
C LEU A 74 -21.97 -3.95 19.83
N LEU A 75 -21.93 -3.71 18.52
CA LEU A 75 -23.09 -3.72 17.64
C LEU A 75 -23.10 -5.05 16.85
N SER A 76 -24.22 -5.77 16.88
CA SER A 76 -24.36 -7.01 16.11
C SER A 76 -25.69 -7.10 15.38
N ARG A 77 -25.67 -7.62 14.15
CA ARG A 77 -26.87 -7.91 13.34
C ARG A 77 -27.15 -9.41 13.41
N ARG A 78 -28.25 -9.80 14.05
CA ARG A 78 -28.64 -11.20 14.30
C ARG A 78 -29.99 -11.50 13.64
N PRO A 79 -30.43 -12.77 13.55
CA PRO A 79 -31.65 -13.13 12.83
C PRO A 79 -32.94 -12.39 13.25
N LYS A 80 -33.05 -11.97 14.52
CA LYS A 80 -34.22 -11.24 15.06
C LYS A 80 -34.12 -9.71 14.96
N GLY A 81 -32.97 -9.17 14.57
CA GLY A 81 -32.74 -7.74 14.45
C GLY A 81 -31.37 -7.27 14.95
N TRP A 82 -31.28 -6.02 15.38
CA TRP A 82 -30.04 -5.42 15.87
C TRP A 82 -29.90 -5.54 17.37
N TYR A 83 -28.71 -5.93 17.81
CA TYR A 83 -28.36 -6.14 19.19
C TYR A 83 -27.22 -5.21 19.62
N ILE A 84 -27.31 -4.73 20.85
CA ILE A 84 -26.29 -3.89 21.50
C ILE A 84 -25.83 -4.59 22.76
N GLN A 85 -24.52 -4.78 22.89
CA GLN A 85 -23.90 -5.46 24.02
C GLN A 85 -22.89 -4.51 24.71
N PRO A 86 -22.99 -4.29 26.03
CA PRO A 86 -22.00 -3.51 26.77
C PRO A 86 -20.60 -4.10 26.62
N ARG A 87 -19.57 -3.25 26.54
CA ARG A 87 -18.17 -3.68 26.47
C ARG A 87 -17.45 -3.26 27.74
N GLU A 88 -16.83 -4.21 28.44
CA GLU A 88 -15.95 -3.91 29.57
C GLU A 88 -14.51 -3.72 29.08
N PHE A 89 -13.71 -2.93 29.81
CA PHE A 89 -12.26 -2.90 29.60
C PHE A 89 -11.74 -4.32 29.85
N TYR A 90 -11.00 -4.88 28.88
CA TYR A 90 -10.44 -6.25 28.89
C TYR A 90 -11.31 -7.39 28.34
N GLY A 91 -12.30 -7.09 27.48
CA GLY A 91 -12.80 -8.09 26.52
C GLY A 91 -13.62 -9.24 27.13
N ASP A 92 -14.10 -9.10 28.36
CA ASP A 92 -15.07 -10.05 28.90
C ASP A 92 -16.38 -9.94 28.10
N THR A 93 -16.82 -11.07 27.55
CA THR A 93 -18.05 -11.21 26.75
C THR A 93 -19.22 -11.75 27.58
N SER A 94 -19.05 -11.82 28.90
CA SER A 94 -20.05 -12.31 29.84
C SER A 94 -21.32 -11.46 29.92
N THR A 95 -21.29 -10.20 29.45
CA THR A 95 -22.46 -9.33 29.43
C THR A 95 -23.47 -9.75 28.35
N PRO A 96 -24.78 -9.79 28.64
CA PRO A 96 -25.78 -10.18 27.65
C PRO A 96 -25.94 -9.10 26.56
N ALA A 97 -26.20 -9.56 25.33
CA ALA A 97 -26.56 -8.69 24.22
C ALA A 97 -28.07 -8.42 24.20
N TYR A 98 -28.46 -7.15 24.09
CA TYR A 98 -29.88 -6.73 24.14
C TYR A 98 -30.42 -6.43 22.75
N LEU A 99 -31.60 -6.97 22.41
CA LEU A 99 -32.30 -6.68 21.17
C LEU A 99 -32.77 -5.22 21.20
N PHE A 100 -32.14 -4.36 20.40
CA PHE A 100 -32.44 -2.93 20.35
C PHE A 100 -33.38 -2.58 19.20
N TYR A 101 -33.33 -3.29 18.08
CA TYR A 101 -34.31 -3.18 17.02
C TYR A 101 -34.82 -4.56 16.65
N SER A 102 -36.14 -4.75 16.65
CA SER A 102 -36.79 -6.00 16.30
C SER A 102 -37.32 -5.94 14.87
N ILE A 103 -36.97 -6.96 14.09
CA ILE A 103 -37.54 -7.20 12.76
C ILE A 103 -39.03 -7.51 12.86
N ASP A 104 -39.39 -8.44 13.75
CA ASP A 104 -40.76 -8.92 13.89
C ASP A 104 -41.74 -7.80 14.26
N GLN A 105 -41.28 -6.83 15.06
CA GLN A 105 -42.06 -5.67 15.48
C GLN A 105 -41.82 -4.43 14.61
N ASN A 106 -40.82 -4.48 13.71
CA ASN A 106 -40.34 -3.34 12.92
C ASN A 106 -40.13 -2.06 13.75
N SER A 107 -39.55 -2.19 14.94
CA SER A 107 -39.45 -1.10 15.91
C SER A 107 -38.23 -1.21 16.82
N TYR A 108 -37.83 -0.07 17.41
CA TYR A 108 -36.78 -0.01 18.42
C TYR A 108 -37.36 -0.36 19.80
N LEU A 109 -36.66 -1.20 20.55
CA LEU A 109 -37.04 -1.65 21.88
C LEU A 109 -36.25 -0.91 22.96
N GLU A 110 -36.83 -0.76 24.14
CA GLU A 110 -36.08 -0.30 25.30
C GLU A 110 -35.09 -1.36 25.78
N ILE A 111 -33.87 -0.93 26.06
CA ILE A 111 -32.78 -1.77 26.56
C ILE A 111 -32.21 -1.17 27.84
N PRO A 112 -31.57 -1.96 28.73
CA PRO A 112 -31.12 -1.52 30.05
C PRO A 112 -29.79 -0.76 29.97
N PHE A 113 -29.74 0.29 29.15
CA PHE A 113 -28.66 1.26 29.10
C PHE A 113 -29.06 2.55 29.84
N LYS A 114 -28.07 3.27 30.38
CA LYS A 114 -28.30 4.57 31.01
C LYS A 114 -28.87 5.54 29.96
N LYS A 115 -30.02 6.17 30.26
CA LYS A 115 -30.61 7.18 29.37
C LYS A 115 -29.74 8.44 29.37
N ARG A 116 -29.63 9.08 28.20
CA ARG A 116 -28.83 10.29 28.02
C ARG A 116 -29.49 11.50 28.70
N SER A 117 -28.70 12.36 29.35
CA SER A 117 -29.20 13.49 30.16
C SER A 117 -29.10 14.88 29.50
N TYR A 118 -28.51 15.01 28.30
CA TYR A 118 -28.36 16.29 27.60
C TYR A 118 -28.47 16.14 26.06
N ASP A 119 -29.03 17.16 25.40
CA ASP A 119 -29.33 17.20 23.97
C ASP A 119 -28.26 18.00 23.20
N SER A 120 -27.24 17.31 22.68
CA SER A 120 -26.28 17.86 21.72
C SER A 120 -26.25 16.99 20.45
N SER A 121 -26.84 17.49 19.37
CA SER A 121 -26.84 16.82 18.06
C SER A 121 -25.44 16.67 17.46
N ILE A 122 -24.52 17.59 17.79
CA ILE A 122 -23.13 17.65 17.32
C ILE A 122 -22.29 16.45 17.80
N ASP A 123 -22.45 16.01 19.05
CA ASP A 123 -21.69 14.86 19.58
C ASP A 123 -22.12 13.54 18.93
N THR A 124 -23.39 13.44 18.53
CA THR A 124 -23.97 12.20 17.99
C THR A 124 -23.37 11.80 16.64
N VAL A 125 -23.07 12.77 15.77
CA VAL A 125 -22.48 12.50 14.45
C VAL A 125 -21.05 11.96 14.60
N SER A 126 -20.21 12.65 15.36
CA SER A 126 -18.81 12.25 15.58
C SER A 126 -18.71 10.90 16.31
N LEU A 127 -19.52 10.70 17.35
CA LEU A 127 -19.57 9.43 18.08
C LEU A 127 -20.09 8.28 17.23
N SER A 128 -21.09 8.52 16.37
CA SER A 128 -21.61 7.49 15.47
C SER A 128 -20.53 6.99 14.50
N ALA A 129 -19.73 7.91 13.93
CA ALA A 129 -18.62 7.55 13.06
C ALA A 129 -17.55 6.76 13.82
N ARG A 130 -17.17 7.21 15.01
CA ARG A 130 -16.20 6.49 15.88
C ARG A 130 -16.69 5.10 16.25
N TRP A 131 -17.99 4.93 16.55
CA TRP A 131 -18.57 3.64 16.92
C TRP A 131 -18.59 2.66 15.73
N LEU A 132 -19.05 3.11 14.58
CA LEU A 132 -19.05 2.29 13.36
C LEU A 132 -17.62 1.88 13.00
N GLN A 133 -16.66 2.80 13.08
CA GLN A 133 -15.25 2.50 12.85
C GLN A 133 -14.70 1.49 13.86
N GLY A 134 -15.04 1.61 15.14
CA GLY A 134 -14.65 0.66 16.17
C GLY A 134 -15.27 -0.72 15.99
N SER A 135 -16.51 -0.78 15.48
CA SER A 135 -17.20 -2.04 15.19
C SER A 135 -16.45 -2.85 14.13
N LYS A 136 -15.92 -2.18 13.09
CA LYS A 136 -15.07 -2.80 12.05
C LYS A 136 -13.79 -3.45 12.58
N ARG A 137 -13.39 -3.21 13.84
CA ARG A 137 -12.16 -3.70 14.49
C ARG A 137 -12.43 -4.67 15.65
N SER A 138 -13.64 -5.20 15.80
CA SER A 138 -13.98 -6.13 16.89
C SER A 138 -13.49 -7.56 16.66
N ASP A 139 -13.36 -8.36 17.72
CA ASP A 139 -12.82 -9.74 17.67
C ASP A 139 -13.67 -10.68 16.78
N TYR A 140 -14.94 -10.35 16.57
CA TYR A 140 -15.86 -11.06 15.67
C TYR A 140 -15.95 -10.45 14.26
N SER A 141 -15.11 -9.46 13.96
CA SER A 141 -15.04 -8.76 12.67
C SER A 141 -13.76 -9.06 11.90
N PHE A 142 -13.11 -10.22 12.12
CA PHE A 142 -11.94 -10.66 11.35
C PHE A 142 -12.17 -10.59 9.82
N HIS A 143 -13.43 -10.51 9.37
CA HIS A 143 -13.79 -10.37 7.96
C HIS A 143 -14.50 -9.08 7.51
N GLY A 144 -14.56 -8.00 8.31
CA GLY A 144 -14.80 -6.65 7.77
C GLY A 144 -16.14 -5.97 8.12
N ASP A 145 -16.59 -5.10 7.21
CA ASP A 145 -17.64 -4.09 7.43
C ASP A 145 -19.03 -4.72 7.74
N PRO A 146 -19.77 -4.24 8.77
CA PRO A 146 -21.16 -4.68 9.03
C PRO A 146 -22.09 -4.54 7.81
N ALA A 147 -21.77 -3.66 6.86
CA ALA A 147 -22.54 -3.53 5.62
C ALA A 147 -22.42 -4.77 4.69
N ASN A 148 -21.32 -5.55 4.80
CA ASN A 148 -21.02 -6.66 3.91
C ASN A 148 -21.54 -8.01 4.35
N TYR A 149 -21.96 -8.14 5.61
CA TYR A 149 -22.43 -9.41 6.15
C TYR A 149 -23.84 -9.32 6.66
N LEU A 150 -24.74 -10.16 6.17
CA LEU A 150 -26.13 -10.17 6.65
C LEU A 150 -26.19 -10.42 8.16
N TYR A 151 -25.40 -11.34 8.68
CA TYR A 151 -25.21 -11.53 10.11
C TYR A 151 -23.79 -11.17 10.51
N TYR A 152 -23.62 -10.46 11.61
CA TYR A 152 -22.34 -9.83 11.94
C TYR A 152 -22.20 -9.54 13.44
N GLY A 153 -20.96 -9.60 13.95
CA GLY A 153 -20.59 -9.04 15.26
C GLY A 153 -20.87 -9.95 16.46
N TYR A 154 -21.02 -11.27 16.25
CA TYR A 154 -21.21 -12.26 17.33
C TYR A 154 -20.64 -13.62 16.94
N LYS A 155 -20.24 -14.44 17.92
CA LYS A 155 -19.52 -15.71 17.73
C LYS A 155 -20.12 -16.66 16.66
N ASP A 156 -21.44 -16.87 16.68
CA ASP A 156 -22.09 -17.92 15.89
C ASP A 156 -22.75 -17.43 14.59
N TYR A 157 -22.39 -16.22 14.12
CA TYR A 157 -23.08 -15.59 12.99
C TYR A 157 -23.05 -16.40 11.70
N LYS A 158 -21.93 -17.07 11.42
CA LYS A 158 -21.78 -17.95 10.25
C LYS A 158 -22.67 -19.19 10.37
N VAL A 159 -22.78 -19.77 11.56
CA VAL A 159 -23.64 -20.92 11.83
C VAL A 159 -25.12 -20.55 11.61
N ASP A 160 -25.55 -19.41 12.15
CA ASP A 160 -26.92 -18.93 11.95
C ASP A 160 -27.20 -18.55 10.49
N PHE A 161 -26.18 -18.08 9.76
CA PHE A 161 -26.29 -17.85 8.31
C PHE A 161 -26.55 -19.17 7.56
N LEU A 162 -25.79 -20.22 7.86
CA LEU A 162 -25.93 -21.54 7.25
C LEU A 162 -27.24 -22.26 7.60
N LYS A 163 -27.88 -21.92 8.72
CA LYS A 163 -29.24 -22.42 9.04
C LYS A 163 -30.31 -21.81 8.13
N LYS A 164 -30.09 -20.58 7.63
CA LYS A 164 -31.06 -19.84 6.82
C LYS A 164 -30.83 -20.00 5.31
N PHE A 165 -29.57 -19.99 4.90
CA PHE A 165 -29.20 -20.02 3.49
C PHE A 165 -28.53 -21.32 3.12
N SER A 166 -28.87 -21.82 1.93
CA SER A 166 -28.26 -23.00 1.36
C SER A 166 -27.88 -22.75 -0.08
N ILE A 167 -26.95 -23.56 -0.58
CA ILE A 167 -26.43 -23.39 -1.93
C ILE A 167 -27.48 -23.58 -3.03
N ASN A 168 -28.58 -24.28 -2.77
CA ASN A 168 -29.61 -24.55 -3.76
C ASN A 168 -30.57 -23.38 -4.00
N GLN A 169 -30.49 -22.32 -3.17
CA GLN A 169 -31.29 -21.11 -3.34
C GLN A 169 -30.72 -20.24 -4.47
N ASN A 170 -31.59 -19.46 -5.11
CA ASN A 170 -31.16 -18.40 -6.02
C ASN A 170 -30.82 -17.16 -5.18
N LEU A 171 -29.54 -16.93 -4.96
CA LEU A 171 -29.02 -15.88 -4.09
C LEU A 171 -28.29 -14.82 -4.92
N ASP A 172 -28.35 -13.57 -4.47
CA ASP A 172 -27.55 -12.50 -5.07
C ASP A 172 -26.04 -12.69 -4.80
N GLY A 173 -25.22 -11.86 -5.46
CA GLY A 173 -23.76 -11.98 -5.37
C GLY A 173 -23.21 -11.79 -3.95
N GLY A 174 -23.79 -10.87 -3.17
CA GLY A 174 -23.39 -10.63 -1.78
C GLY A 174 -23.70 -11.83 -0.89
N LEU A 175 -24.87 -12.45 -1.03
CA LEU A 175 -25.30 -13.62 -0.26
C LEU A 175 -24.50 -14.86 -0.63
N LEU A 176 -24.15 -15.04 -1.91
CA LEU A 176 -23.27 -16.12 -2.35
C LEU A 176 -21.86 -15.97 -1.75
N LEU A 177 -21.32 -14.76 -1.72
CA LEU A 177 -20.03 -14.50 -1.09
C LEU A 177 -20.08 -14.75 0.43
N ASN A 178 -21.16 -14.32 1.10
CA ASN A 178 -21.38 -14.61 2.51
C ASN A 178 -21.52 -16.10 2.80
N LEU A 179 -22.21 -16.84 1.93
CA LEU A 179 -22.35 -18.28 2.02
C LEU A 179 -20.99 -18.99 1.90
N ALA A 180 -20.15 -18.54 0.97
CA ALA A 180 -18.78 -19.04 0.83
C ALA A 180 -17.96 -18.81 2.11
N TYR A 181 -17.96 -17.59 2.66
CA TYR A 181 -17.27 -17.26 3.91
C TYR A 181 -17.84 -17.97 5.15
N ALA A 182 -19.14 -18.30 5.14
CA ALA A 182 -19.76 -19.04 6.22
C ALA A 182 -19.29 -20.50 6.23
N HIS A 183 -19.14 -21.13 5.06
CA HIS A 183 -18.58 -22.46 4.92
C HIS A 183 -17.07 -22.51 5.21
N SER A 184 -16.31 -21.43 4.98
CA SER A 184 -14.86 -21.41 5.25
C SER A 184 -14.52 -21.65 6.74
N VAL A 185 -15.33 -21.13 7.68
CA VAL A 185 -15.08 -21.27 9.13
C VAL A 185 -15.30 -22.68 9.65
N ILE A 186 -16.10 -23.49 8.97
CA ILE A 186 -16.25 -24.91 9.35
C ILE A 186 -14.91 -25.66 9.22
N HIS A 187 -14.00 -25.16 8.38
CA HIS A 187 -12.63 -25.66 8.23
C HIS A 187 -11.65 -25.09 9.26
N GLU A 188 -11.92 -23.88 9.76
CA GLU A 188 -11.02 -23.12 10.63
C GLU A 188 -11.05 -23.53 12.10
N ASP A 189 -11.90 -24.49 12.51
CA ASP A 189 -12.03 -24.96 13.91
C ASP A 189 -10.64 -25.30 14.54
N THR A 190 -10.08 -24.33 15.26
CA THR A 190 -8.65 -24.13 15.56
C THR A 190 -8.03 -25.11 16.54
N SER A 191 -8.70 -26.22 16.86
CA SER A 191 -8.16 -27.29 17.72
C SER A 191 -7.06 -28.14 17.04
N TYR A 192 -6.51 -27.68 15.91
CA TYR A 192 -5.52 -28.41 15.13
C TYR A 192 -4.12 -28.21 15.70
N ASN A 193 -3.68 -29.14 16.53
CA ASN A 193 -2.25 -29.46 16.57
C ASN A 193 -1.88 -29.99 15.18
N SER A 194 -0.89 -29.35 14.55
CA SER A 194 -0.18 -29.94 13.42
C SER A 194 0.20 -31.38 13.78
N LEU A 195 0.07 -32.31 12.81
CA LEU A 195 0.54 -33.71 12.83
C LEU A 195 -0.46 -34.84 13.14
N GLU A 196 -1.71 -34.59 13.55
CA GLU A 196 -2.69 -35.69 13.69
C GLU A 196 -3.28 -36.14 12.34
N GLU A 197 -3.45 -37.46 12.17
CA GLU A 197 -4.26 -38.02 11.09
C GLU A 197 -5.71 -37.53 11.24
N LEU A 198 -6.24 -36.90 10.18
CA LEU A 198 -7.66 -36.58 10.13
C LEU A 198 -8.45 -37.89 10.16
N SER A 199 -9.34 -38.04 11.15
CA SER A 199 -10.31 -39.13 11.11
C SER A 199 -11.18 -39.02 9.85
N PRO A 200 -11.68 -40.13 9.29
CA PRO A 200 -12.53 -40.10 8.10
C PRO A 200 -13.74 -39.15 8.24
N GLU A 201 -14.34 -39.09 9.42
CA GLU A 201 -15.44 -38.17 9.73
C GLU A 201 -15.03 -36.70 9.61
N ARG A 202 -13.86 -36.34 10.15
CA ARG A 202 -13.32 -34.97 10.07
C ARG A 202 -12.95 -34.62 8.63
N ALA A 203 -12.32 -35.54 7.90
CA ALA A 203 -12.00 -35.36 6.49
C ALA A 203 -13.27 -35.12 5.66
N ASN A 204 -14.33 -35.91 5.86
CA ASN A 204 -15.62 -35.75 5.18
C ASN A 204 -16.28 -34.41 5.51
N LYS A 205 -16.20 -33.94 6.77
CA LYS A 205 -16.72 -32.63 7.18
C LYS A 205 -15.99 -31.49 6.45
N TYR A 206 -14.66 -31.57 6.38
CA TYR A 206 -13.83 -30.62 5.62
C TYR A 206 -14.14 -30.67 4.13
N GLU A 207 -14.23 -31.85 3.52
CA GLU A 207 -14.55 -31.96 2.09
C GLU A 207 -15.94 -31.39 1.77
N SER A 208 -16.92 -31.65 2.63
CA SER A 208 -18.30 -31.18 2.46
C SER A 208 -18.37 -29.65 2.52
N ALA A 209 -17.74 -29.03 3.51
CA ALA A 209 -17.75 -27.57 3.61
C ALA A 209 -16.89 -26.91 2.52
N PHE A 210 -15.81 -27.54 2.06
CA PHE A 210 -14.97 -27.03 0.95
C PHE A 210 -15.77 -27.05 -0.34
N SER A 211 -16.44 -28.16 -0.62
CA SER A 211 -17.30 -28.32 -1.78
C SER A 211 -18.43 -27.28 -1.79
N ALA A 212 -19.03 -27.00 -0.63
CA ALA A 212 -20.07 -26.00 -0.50
C ALA A 212 -19.53 -24.56 -0.72
N GLN A 213 -18.38 -24.22 -0.14
CA GLN A 213 -17.70 -22.94 -0.34
C GLN A 213 -17.38 -22.70 -1.83
N ILE A 214 -16.69 -23.66 -2.46
CA ILE A 214 -16.31 -23.57 -3.89
C ILE A 214 -17.53 -23.49 -4.78
N SER A 215 -18.58 -24.24 -4.47
CA SER A 215 -19.79 -24.21 -5.28
C SER A 215 -20.51 -22.86 -5.18
N ALA A 216 -20.51 -22.21 -4.00
CA ALA A 216 -21.06 -20.86 -3.84
C ALA A 216 -20.25 -19.82 -4.64
N LEU A 217 -18.92 -19.90 -4.58
CA LEU A 217 -18.04 -19.02 -5.38
C LEU A 217 -18.16 -19.27 -6.88
N LYS A 218 -18.32 -20.52 -7.32
CA LYS A 218 -18.59 -20.83 -8.74
C LYS A 218 -19.87 -20.19 -9.22
N LYS A 219 -20.95 -20.25 -8.42
CA LYS A 219 -22.20 -19.56 -8.75
C LYS A 219 -22.01 -18.05 -8.82
N LEU A 220 -21.25 -17.48 -7.89
CA LEU A 220 -20.91 -16.06 -7.91
C LEU A 220 -20.17 -15.67 -9.20
N VAL A 221 -19.14 -16.43 -9.57
CA VAL A 221 -18.37 -16.22 -10.79
C VAL A 221 -19.21 -16.39 -12.05
N GLN A 222 -20.17 -17.33 -12.06
CA GLN A 222 -21.12 -17.49 -13.17
C GLN A 222 -22.05 -16.30 -13.34
N ILE A 223 -22.48 -15.67 -12.24
CA ILE A 223 -23.33 -14.48 -12.27
C ILE A 223 -22.52 -13.25 -12.66
N ASN A 224 -21.37 -13.05 -12.03
CA ASN A 224 -20.48 -11.93 -12.29
C ASN A 224 -19.03 -12.31 -11.90
N PRO A 225 -18.17 -12.66 -12.87
CA PRO A 225 -16.78 -13.03 -12.60
C PRO A 225 -15.95 -11.85 -12.04
N SER A 226 -16.34 -10.63 -12.40
CA SER A 226 -15.74 -9.37 -11.94
C SER A 226 -16.40 -8.82 -10.68
N PHE A 227 -17.24 -9.61 -9.99
CA PHE A 227 -17.83 -9.20 -8.72
C PHE A 227 -16.69 -8.92 -7.74
N GLU A 228 -16.56 -7.67 -7.30
CA GLU A 228 -15.48 -7.25 -6.41
C GLU A 228 -15.61 -7.94 -5.05
N THR A 229 -14.51 -8.46 -4.54
CA THR A 229 -14.39 -9.04 -3.19
C THR A 229 -13.26 -8.32 -2.45
N ARG A 230 -13.06 -8.64 -1.16
CA ARG A 230 -11.95 -8.05 -0.39
C ARG A 230 -10.56 -8.38 -0.96
N VAL A 231 -10.44 -9.44 -1.75
CA VAL A 231 -9.18 -9.92 -2.35
C VAL A 231 -9.27 -9.87 -3.88
N GLY A 232 -9.99 -8.89 -4.42
CA GLY A 232 -10.19 -8.71 -5.87
C GLY A 232 -11.42 -9.42 -6.41
N SER A 233 -11.44 -9.68 -7.71
CA SER A 233 -12.60 -10.28 -8.38
C SER A 233 -13.01 -11.64 -7.80
N ALA A 234 -14.28 -12.02 -7.97
CA ALA A 234 -14.76 -13.34 -7.56
C ALA A 234 -13.97 -14.48 -8.21
N ALA A 235 -13.49 -14.28 -9.45
CA ALA A 235 -12.59 -15.23 -10.12
C ALA A 235 -11.24 -15.38 -9.39
N MET A 236 -10.62 -14.25 -9.00
CA MET A 236 -9.39 -14.24 -8.19
C MET A 236 -9.62 -14.95 -6.85
N LYS A 237 -10.72 -14.62 -6.15
CA LYS A 237 -11.08 -15.25 -4.88
C LYS A 237 -11.26 -16.76 -5.01
N LEU A 238 -11.94 -17.23 -6.06
CA LEU A 238 -12.12 -18.66 -6.32
C LEU A 238 -10.78 -19.37 -6.54
N SER A 239 -9.88 -18.78 -7.33
CA SER A 239 -8.53 -19.32 -7.57
C SER A 239 -7.70 -19.35 -6.29
N ASN A 240 -7.71 -18.27 -5.51
CA ASN A 240 -7.07 -18.19 -4.20
C ASN A 240 -7.57 -19.27 -3.24
N ASP A 241 -8.87 -19.54 -3.20
CA ASP A 241 -9.41 -20.58 -2.32
C ASP A 241 -8.93 -21.96 -2.74
N TYR A 242 -8.86 -22.28 -4.04
CA TYR A 242 -8.26 -23.55 -4.48
C TYR A 242 -6.81 -23.71 -4.02
N VAL A 243 -6.00 -22.67 -4.12
CA VAL A 243 -4.60 -22.69 -3.65
C VAL A 243 -4.54 -22.78 -2.13
N TRP A 244 -5.36 -22.03 -1.40
CA TRP A 244 -5.45 -22.07 0.07
C TRP A 244 -5.77 -23.48 0.55
N HIS A 245 -6.78 -24.12 -0.02
CA HIS A 245 -7.17 -25.49 0.34
C HIS A 245 -6.06 -26.50 0.05
N TRP A 246 -5.31 -26.34 -1.04
CA TRP A 246 -4.10 -27.13 -1.29
C TRP A 246 -2.99 -26.85 -0.28
N HIS A 247 -2.70 -25.57 0.00
CA HIS A 247 -1.60 -25.13 0.87
C HIS A 247 -1.76 -25.68 2.28
N PHE A 248 -2.97 -25.60 2.84
CA PHE A 248 -3.28 -26.14 4.16
C PHE A 248 -3.59 -27.64 4.12
N GLY A 249 -4.29 -28.12 3.10
CA GLY A 249 -4.64 -29.54 2.94
C GLY A 249 -3.41 -30.44 2.74
N SER A 250 -2.35 -29.92 2.12
CA SER A 250 -1.11 -30.66 1.89
C SER A 250 -0.27 -30.93 3.13
N THR A 251 -0.61 -30.33 4.27
CA THR A 251 0.02 -30.63 5.56
C THR A 251 -0.51 -31.92 6.20
N PHE A 252 -1.61 -32.48 5.71
CA PHE A 252 -2.17 -33.74 6.22
C PHE A 252 -1.53 -34.96 5.56
N LYS A 253 -1.30 -36.04 6.34
CA LYS A 253 -0.79 -37.33 5.82
C LYS A 253 -1.69 -37.94 4.74
N PHE A 254 -3.01 -37.77 4.87
CA PHE A 254 -4.00 -38.11 3.85
C PHE A 254 -4.51 -36.81 3.21
N ASN A 255 -4.14 -36.56 1.96
CA ASN A 255 -4.43 -35.32 1.26
C ASN A 255 -5.24 -35.56 -0.04
N PRO A 256 -6.58 -35.69 0.05
CA PRO A 256 -7.42 -35.84 -1.13
C PRO A 256 -7.56 -34.52 -1.92
N TRP A 257 -7.10 -33.38 -1.38
CA TRP A 257 -7.25 -32.06 -1.98
C TRP A 257 -5.97 -31.58 -2.68
N LYS A 258 -4.96 -32.43 -2.84
CA LYS A 258 -3.72 -32.10 -3.57
C LYS A 258 -4.01 -31.59 -4.98
N GLU A 259 -5.04 -32.11 -5.62
CA GLU A 259 -5.43 -31.73 -6.98
C GLU A 259 -6.30 -30.46 -7.04
N ALA A 260 -6.71 -29.89 -5.89
CA ALA A 260 -7.53 -28.69 -5.86
C ALA A 260 -6.85 -27.51 -6.56
N ILE A 261 -5.53 -27.38 -6.39
CA ILE A 261 -4.73 -26.32 -7.01
C ILE A 261 -4.79 -26.33 -8.54
N ASN A 262 -4.96 -27.50 -9.17
CA ASN A 262 -5.08 -27.63 -10.63
C ASN A 262 -6.37 -27.00 -11.18
N LYS A 263 -7.35 -26.70 -10.31
CA LYS A 263 -8.61 -26.02 -10.67
C LYS A 263 -8.53 -24.51 -10.50
N ALA A 264 -7.45 -23.99 -9.90
CA ALA A 264 -7.19 -22.55 -9.87
C ALA A 264 -6.92 -22.05 -11.29
N ASN A 265 -7.46 -20.88 -11.61
CA ASN A 265 -7.35 -20.26 -12.92
C ASN A 265 -7.02 -18.78 -12.75
N TYR A 266 -5.74 -18.47 -12.73
CA TYR A 266 -5.25 -17.08 -12.70
C TYR A 266 -5.13 -16.53 -14.11
N SER A 267 -5.35 -15.23 -14.26
CA SER A 267 -5.17 -14.53 -15.53
C SER A 267 -3.70 -14.56 -15.96
N GLU A 268 -3.43 -14.41 -17.27
CA GLU A 268 -2.07 -14.39 -17.81
C GLU A 268 -1.22 -13.27 -17.19
N GLU A 269 -1.89 -12.19 -16.84
CA GLU A 269 -1.40 -10.99 -16.17
C GLU A 269 -0.81 -11.30 -14.79
N VAL A 270 -1.62 -11.96 -13.97
CA VAL A 270 -1.25 -12.38 -12.61
C VAL A 270 -0.13 -13.42 -12.68
N ILE A 271 -0.16 -14.32 -13.66
CA ILE A 271 0.92 -15.28 -13.92
C ILE A 271 2.21 -14.56 -14.34
N ALA A 272 2.15 -13.55 -15.21
CA ALA A 272 3.31 -12.78 -15.64
C ALA A 272 3.94 -12.00 -14.48
N PHE A 273 3.12 -11.38 -13.63
CA PHE A 273 3.57 -10.70 -12.42
C PHE A 273 4.24 -11.68 -11.44
N SER A 274 3.62 -12.84 -11.21
CA SER A 274 4.16 -13.91 -10.36
C SER A 274 5.51 -14.44 -10.88
N LYS A 275 5.63 -14.68 -12.19
CA LYS A 275 6.89 -15.10 -12.81
C LYS A 275 7.97 -14.02 -12.68
N THR A 276 7.59 -12.75 -12.73
CA THR A 276 8.52 -11.63 -12.56
C THR A 276 9.12 -11.65 -11.15
N TYR A 277 8.29 -11.75 -10.10
CA TYR A 277 8.81 -11.90 -8.72
C TYR A 277 9.83 -13.04 -8.60
N LEU A 278 9.47 -14.23 -9.10
CA LEU A 278 10.37 -15.38 -8.99
C LEU A 278 11.64 -15.21 -9.82
N ASN A 279 11.57 -14.64 -11.03
CA ASN A 279 12.75 -14.41 -11.87
C ASN A 279 13.74 -13.40 -11.29
N LEU A 280 13.24 -12.46 -10.49
CA LEU A 280 14.08 -11.46 -9.82
C LEU A 280 14.76 -12.01 -8.56
N CYS A 281 14.30 -13.15 -8.05
CA CYS A 281 14.95 -13.84 -6.95
C CYS A 281 16.09 -14.71 -7.48
N GLU A 282 17.26 -14.61 -6.85
CA GLU A 282 18.35 -15.55 -7.05
C GLU A 282 17.97 -17.01 -6.73
N LYS A 283 18.78 -17.96 -7.18
CA LYS A 283 18.51 -19.39 -6.98
C LYS A 283 18.42 -19.76 -5.49
N ASN A 284 17.49 -20.65 -5.15
CA ASN A 284 17.24 -21.17 -3.78
C ASN A 284 16.82 -20.10 -2.75
N ALA A 285 16.40 -18.92 -3.20
CA ALA A 285 16.07 -17.80 -2.32
C ALA A 285 14.87 -18.07 -1.39
N ILE A 286 14.77 -17.30 -0.31
CA ILE A 286 13.52 -17.10 0.43
C ILE A 286 12.86 -15.82 -0.07
N LEU A 287 11.58 -15.85 -0.40
CA LEU A 287 10.76 -14.68 -0.72
C LEU A 287 9.65 -14.53 0.31
N PHE A 288 9.74 -13.50 1.14
CA PHE A 288 8.68 -13.10 2.06
C PHE A 288 7.60 -12.32 1.30
N THR A 289 6.35 -12.75 1.46
CA THR A 289 5.15 -12.14 0.87
C THR A 289 4.17 -11.72 1.95
N TYR A 290 3.12 -10.97 1.59
CA TYR A 290 2.08 -10.58 2.54
C TYR A 290 0.67 -10.65 1.93
N GLY A 291 -0.14 -11.59 2.44
CA GLY A 291 -1.54 -11.73 2.03
C GLY A 291 -1.77 -12.66 0.84
N ASP A 292 -3.05 -12.87 0.51
CA ASP A 292 -3.50 -13.92 -0.41
C ASP A 292 -3.05 -13.65 -1.86
N ASN A 293 -3.34 -12.46 -2.37
CA ASN A 293 -3.11 -12.07 -3.78
C ASN A 293 -1.62 -12.03 -4.16
N ASP A 294 -0.74 -11.81 -3.18
CA ASP A 294 0.70 -11.80 -3.36
C ASP A 294 1.34 -13.19 -3.23
N THR A 295 0.67 -14.12 -2.53
CA THR A 295 1.25 -15.43 -2.19
C THR A 295 0.72 -16.55 -3.09
N TYR A 296 -0.60 -16.66 -3.24
CA TYR A 296 -1.20 -17.84 -3.86
C TYR A 296 -0.95 -17.95 -5.36
N PRO A 297 -0.92 -16.85 -6.14
CA PRO A 297 -0.44 -16.92 -7.52
C PRO A 297 0.98 -17.47 -7.66
N LEU A 298 1.90 -17.09 -6.76
CA LEU A 298 3.27 -17.59 -6.75
C LEU A 298 3.33 -19.10 -6.47
N LEU A 299 2.60 -19.57 -5.44
CA LEU A 299 2.50 -21.00 -5.14
C LEU A 299 1.87 -21.79 -6.29
N TYR A 300 0.86 -21.24 -6.96
CA TYR A 300 0.24 -21.84 -8.13
C TYR A 300 1.23 -22.04 -9.27
N ILE A 301 2.01 -21.02 -9.64
CA ILE A 301 2.96 -21.18 -10.75
C ILE A 301 4.10 -22.13 -10.40
N GLN A 302 4.49 -22.23 -9.12
CA GLN A 302 5.46 -23.21 -8.67
C GLN A 302 4.93 -24.65 -8.83
N GLU A 303 3.73 -24.91 -8.36
CA GLU A 303 3.22 -26.28 -8.25
C GLU A 303 2.54 -26.78 -9.53
N VAL A 304 1.78 -25.92 -10.21
CA VAL A 304 1.03 -26.29 -11.42
C VAL A 304 1.87 -26.09 -12.68
N LEU A 305 2.64 -25.00 -12.75
CA LEU A 305 3.46 -24.68 -13.92
C LEU A 305 4.93 -25.10 -13.77
N ASN A 306 5.30 -25.73 -12.65
CA ASN A 306 6.66 -26.18 -12.34
C ASN A 306 7.71 -25.06 -12.51
N TYR A 307 7.37 -23.84 -12.10
CA TYR A 307 8.17 -22.64 -12.36
C TYR A 307 8.91 -22.18 -11.09
N ARG A 308 10.24 -22.16 -11.11
CA ARG A 308 11.08 -21.67 -9.98
C ARG A 308 10.69 -22.27 -8.61
N ARG A 309 10.47 -23.59 -8.57
CA ARG A 309 10.18 -24.35 -7.32
C ARG A 309 11.32 -24.29 -6.30
N ASP A 310 12.50 -23.84 -6.70
CA ASP A 310 13.66 -23.64 -5.82
C ASP A 310 13.47 -22.48 -4.82
N VAL A 311 12.62 -21.50 -5.12
CA VAL A 311 12.37 -20.34 -4.25
C VAL A 311 11.38 -20.73 -3.15
N CYS A 312 11.71 -20.52 -1.89
CA CYS A 312 10.79 -20.72 -0.78
C CYS A 312 9.91 -19.47 -0.58
N ILE A 313 8.59 -19.59 -0.78
CA ILE A 313 7.64 -18.49 -0.56
C ILE A 313 7.10 -18.57 0.87
N VAL A 314 7.23 -17.47 1.62
CA VAL A 314 6.86 -17.40 3.04
C VAL A 314 5.90 -16.24 3.25
N ASN A 315 4.64 -16.54 3.60
CA ASN A 315 3.61 -15.52 3.78
C ASN A 315 3.57 -15.04 5.23
N LEU A 316 4.04 -13.81 5.46
CA LEU A 316 4.12 -13.19 6.78
C LEU A 316 2.76 -13.07 7.47
N SER A 317 1.64 -12.92 6.74
CA SER A 317 0.30 -12.86 7.34
C SER A 317 -0.19 -14.21 7.87
N LEU A 318 0.45 -15.32 7.45
CA LEU A 318 0.15 -16.68 7.88
C LEU A 318 1.23 -17.27 8.77
N MET A 319 2.30 -16.53 9.08
CA MET A 319 3.46 -17.06 9.80
C MET A 319 3.13 -17.61 11.18
N LEU A 320 2.19 -16.98 11.87
CA LEU A 320 1.71 -17.42 13.18
C LEU A 320 0.69 -18.57 13.09
N HIS A 321 0.46 -19.14 11.90
CA HIS A 321 -0.41 -20.29 11.72
C HIS A 321 0.43 -21.57 11.66
N PRO A 322 0.27 -22.53 12.60
CA PRO A 322 1.11 -23.74 12.70
C PRO A 322 1.27 -24.52 11.39
N LYS A 323 0.18 -24.71 10.63
CA LYS A 323 0.22 -25.38 9.32
C LYS A 323 1.03 -24.64 8.24
N HIS A 324 0.99 -23.30 8.22
CA HIS A 324 1.83 -22.55 7.29
C HIS A 324 3.30 -22.67 7.72
N PHE A 325 3.57 -22.53 9.02
CA PHE A 325 4.91 -22.67 9.58
C PHE A 325 5.50 -24.07 9.34
N SER A 326 4.70 -25.14 9.43
CA SER A 326 5.17 -26.51 9.16
C SER A 326 5.65 -26.73 7.73
N ASN A 327 5.16 -25.93 6.77
CA ASN A 327 5.64 -26.05 5.39
C ASN A 327 7.12 -25.67 5.28
N LEU A 328 7.65 -24.80 6.14
CA LEU A 328 9.05 -24.36 6.09
C LEU A 328 10.07 -25.52 6.20
N LYS A 329 9.69 -26.66 6.80
CA LYS A 329 10.54 -27.87 6.92
C LYS A 329 10.34 -28.90 5.80
N ARG A 330 9.46 -28.66 4.84
CA ARG A 330 9.10 -29.66 3.81
C ARG A 330 10.11 -29.72 2.68
N GLU A 331 10.57 -30.93 2.39
CA GLU A 331 11.49 -31.21 1.27
C GLU A 331 10.76 -31.52 -0.04
N ASP A 332 9.47 -31.89 0.01
CA ASP A 332 8.70 -32.32 -1.17
C ASP A 332 8.20 -31.16 -2.06
N LEU A 333 8.39 -29.92 -1.62
CA LEU A 333 7.96 -28.70 -2.32
C LEU A 333 9.05 -28.13 -3.26
N GLY A 334 10.24 -28.72 -3.30
CA GLY A 334 11.29 -28.39 -4.27
C GLY A 334 12.26 -27.27 -3.87
N TYR A 335 11.99 -26.56 -2.77
CA TYR A 335 12.92 -25.62 -2.16
C TYR A 335 13.75 -26.27 -1.04
N ILE A 336 14.83 -25.59 -0.64
CA ILE A 336 15.63 -25.99 0.52
C ILE A 336 14.88 -25.60 1.81
N PRO A 337 14.63 -26.54 2.75
CA PRO A 337 13.98 -26.25 4.02
C PRO A 337 14.59 -25.04 4.73
N VAL A 338 13.74 -24.26 5.41
CA VAL A 338 14.15 -23.05 6.12
C VAL A 338 14.72 -23.39 7.47
N GLN A 339 15.92 -22.87 7.74
CA GLN A 339 16.53 -22.96 9.06
C GLN A 339 15.78 -22.03 10.02
N HIS A 340 15.28 -22.59 11.11
CA HIS A 340 14.56 -21.85 12.13
C HIS A 340 14.62 -22.61 13.45
N SER A 341 14.55 -21.88 14.55
CA SER A 341 14.74 -22.45 15.89
C SER A 341 13.43 -22.92 16.54
N LEU A 342 12.29 -22.43 16.05
CA LEU A 342 10.96 -22.73 16.60
C LEU A 342 10.30 -23.96 15.95
N GLU A 343 9.33 -24.54 16.63
CA GLU A 343 8.49 -25.62 16.11
C GLU A 343 7.07 -25.12 15.78
N PRO A 344 6.31 -25.81 14.90
CA PRO A 344 4.93 -25.43 14.59
C PRO A 344 4.02 -25.27 15.81
N GLU A 345 4.25 -26.05 16.88
CA GLU A 345 3.49 -25.99 18.13
C GLU A 345 3.67 -24.65 18.88
N ASP A 346 4.81 -23.98 18.67
CA ASP A 346 5.07 -22.65 19.23
C ASP A 346 4.16 -21.57 18.61
N MET A 347 3.57 -21.84 17.44
CA MET A 347 2.63 -20.95 16.75
C MET A 347 1.18 -21.16 17.21
N THR A 348 0.91 -22.03 18.18
CA THR A 348 -0.46 -22.20 18.70
C THR A 348 -0.88 -20.99 19.53
N THR A 349 -2.16 -20.61 19.51
CA THR A 349 -2.64 -19.40 20.19
C THR A 349 -2.29 -19.36 21.68
N ASN A 350 -2.34 -20.50 22.37
CA ASN A 350 -1.96 -20.60 23.77
C ASN A 350 -0.45 -20.38 23.97
N GLU A 351 0.39 -20.98 23.14
CA GLU A 351 1.85 -20.80 23.21
C GLU A 351 2.26 -19.38 22.80
N LEU A 352 1.62 -18.80 21.78
CA LEU A 352 1.80 -17.40 21.39
C LEU A 352 1.35 -16.45 22.50
N SER A 353 0.18 -16.67 23.11
CA SER A 353 -0.28 -15.87 24.25
C SER A 353 0.66 -16.00 25.45
N ARG A 354 1.18 -17.19 25.73
CA ARG A 354 2.22 -17.39 26.76
C ARG A 354 3.50 -16.64 26.40
N SER A 355 3.93 -16.71 25.15
CA SER A 355 5.14 -16.05 24.64
C SER A 355 5.02 -14.52 24.66
N LEU A 356 3.82 -14.00 24.40
CA LEU A 356 3.45 -12.59 24.53
C LEU A 356 3.34 -12.11 25.99
N SER A 357 3.03 -13.03 26.91
CA SER A 357 2.73 -12.73 28.33
C SER A 357 3.82 -13.21 29.28
N ILE A 358 5.03 -13.48 28.78
CA ILE A 358 6.12 -14.03 29.59
C ILE A 358 6.34 -13.14 30.82
N PRO A 359 6.32 -13.72 32.04
CA PRO A 359 6.44 -12.95 33.26
C PRO A 359 7.75 -12.16 33.26
N VAL A 360 7.69 -10.93 33.77
CA VAL A 360 8.84 -10.04 34.01
C VAL A 360 9.99 -10.74 34.76
N GLY A 361 9.68 -11.82 35.50
CA GLY A 361 10.66 -12.64 36.22
C GLY A 361 11.50 -13.61 35.38
N ASN A 362 11.10 -13.99 34.17
CA ASN A 362 11.96 -14.78 33.26
C ASN A 362 11.67 -14.50 31.76
N PRO A 363 11.88 -13.25 31.29
CA PRO A 363 11.75 -12.90 29.87
C PRO A 363 12.64 -13.74 28.94
N ASN A 364 13.68 -14.40 29.46
CA ASN A 364 14.65 -15.16 28.67
C ASN A 364 14.12 -16.49 28.12
N SER A 365 13.06 -17.08 28.69
CA SER A 365 12.59 -18.42 28.27
C SER A 365 12.15 -18.54 26.81
N PHE A 366 11.59 -17.49 26.21
CA PHE A 366 11.30 -17.45 24.77
C PHE A 366 12.54 -17.16 23.93
N PHE A 367 13.42 -16.29 24.42
CA PHE A 367 14.69 -16.02 23.75
C PHE A 367 15.63 -17.22 23.74
N GLU A 368 15.56 -18.12 24.72
CA GLU A 368 16.33 -19.37 24.75
C GLU A 368 15.95 -20.32 23.60
N LYS A 369 14.72 -20.21 23.06
CA LYS A 369 14.32 -20.97 21.88
C LYS A 369 14.87 -20.38 20.58
N LEU A 370 15.24 -19.09 20.54
CA LEU A 370 15.72 -18.40 19.33
C LEU A 370 17.25 -18.48 19.27
N GLN A 371 17.77 -19.42 18.49
CA GLN A 371 19.20 -19.77 18.49
C GLN A 371 19.98 -19.11 17.35
N ASN A 372 19.30 -18.55 16.35
CA ASN A 372 19.95 -18.04 15.14
C ASN A 372 20.55 -16.64 15.28
N PHE A 373 20.22 -15.89 16.34
CA PHE A 373 20.79 -14.57 16.61
C PHE A 373 21.19 -14.42 18.07
N LYS A 374 22.10 -13.48 18.34
CA LYS A 374 22.44 -13.05 19.71
C LYS A 374 21.72 -11.77 20.06
N ARG A 375 21.65 -11.45 21.35
CA ARG A 375 21.14 -10.16 21.84
C ARG A 375 22.28 -9.30 22.38
N SER A 376 22.27 -8.02 22.01
CA SER A 376 23.14 -7.01 22.61
C SER A 376 22.58 -6.52 23.94
N ALA A 377 23.41 -5.83 24.72
CA ALA A 377 23.04 -5.34 26.05
C ALA A 377 21.89 -4.31 26.04
N ASP A 378 21.77 -3.54 24.96
CA ASP A 378 20.70 -2.58 24.70
C ASP A 378 19.43 -3.24 24.10
N GLY A 379 19.42 -4.57 23.96
CA GLY A 379 18.27 -5.35 23.50
C GLY A 379 18.17 -5.54 21.99
N GLY A 380 19.11 -4.98 21.21
CA GLY A 380 19.22 -5.22 19.77
C GLY A 380 19.58 -6.66 19.43
N LEU A 381 19.31 -7.06 18.19
CA LEU A 381 19.62 -8.38 17.68
C LEU A 381 20.90 -8.33 16.84
N LEU A 382 21.75 -9.34 17.02
CA LEU A 382 23.05 -9.46 16.38
C LEU A 382 23.06 -10.71 15.50
N PHE A 383 23.05 -10.50 14.18
CA PHE A 383 23.05 -11.58 13.20
C PHE A 383 24.50 -11.81 12.76
N PRO A 384 25.07 -12.99 13.01
CA PRO A 384 26.43 -13.29 12.57
C PRO A 384 26.48 -13.34 11.03
N ILE A 385 27.38 -12.58 10.43
CA ILE A 385 27.65 -12.64 8.99
C ILE A 385 29.00 -13.33 8.79
N ASP A 386 29.05 -14.28 7.86
CA ASP A 386 30.30 -14.96 7.55
C ASP A 386 31.29 -13.99 6.90
N SER A 387 32.49 -13.90 7.48
CA SER A 387 33.56 -13.00 7.03
C SER A 387 34.11 -13.36 5.65
N ALA A 388 33.88 -14.60 5.19
CA ALA A 388 34.12 -15.03 3.82
C ALA A 388 32.79 -15.08 3.07
N ILE A 389 32.25 -13.92 2.68
CA ILE A 389 31.02 -13.87 1.88
C ILE A 389 31.19 -14.70 0.60
N ASP A 390 30.19 -15.50 0.26
CA ASP A 390 30.20 -16.23 -1.00
C ASP A 390 30.08 -15.24 -2.16
N THR A 391 31.22 -14.92 -2.78
CA THR A 391 31.29 -14.01 -3.93
C THR A 391 30.53 -14.52 -5.16
N THR A 392 30.12 -15.80 -5.21
CA THR A 392 29.23 -16.31 -6.25
C THR A 392 27.77 -15.88 -6.04
N ILE A 393 27.34 -15.76 -4.77
CA ILE A 393 26.01 -15.25 -4.39
C ILE A 393 25.95 -13.72 -4.50
N TRP A 394 27.09 -13.06 -4.30
CA TRP A 394 27.20 -11.59 -4.19
C TRP A 394 27.97 -10.93 -5.34
N SER A 395 28.22 -11.62 -6.45
CA SER A 395 29.04 -11.11 -7.56
C SER A 395 28.56 -9.76 -8.11
N SER A 396 27.24 -9.57 -8.18
CA SER A 396 26.60 -8.32 -8.63
C SER A 396 26.82 -7.14 -7.68
N TYR A 397 27.36 -7.38 -6.48
CA TYR A 397 27.61 -6.40 -5.43
C TYR A 397 29.11 -6.13 -5.20
N SER A 398 29.98 -6.48 -6.14
CA SER A 398 31.44 -6.28 -6.03
C SER A 398 31.85 -4.86 -5.62
N GLN A 399 31.13 -3.84 -6.09
CA GLN A 399 31.34 -2.43 -5.73
C GLN A 399 31.07 -2.09 -4.25
N PHE A 400 30.43 -3.00 -3.49
CA PHE A 400 30.08 -2.84 -2.08
C PHE A 400 30.88 -3.73 -1.15
N TYR A 401 31.89 -4.46 -1.64
CA TYR A 401 32.67 -5.38 -0.79
C TYR A 401 33.38 -4.67 0.38
N GLU A 402 33.70 -3.38 0.26
CA GLU A 402 34.28 -2.59 1.36
C GLU A 402 33.26 -2.23 2.45
N SER A 403 31.95 -2.35 2.20
CA SER A 403 30.88 -2.03 3.14
C SER A 403 30.24 -3.27 3.79
N ILE A 404 30.90 -4.43 3.69
CA ILE A 404 30.50 -5.65 4.40
C ILE A 404 30.60 -5.41 5.91
N VAL A 405 29.62 -5.94 6.64
CA VAL A 405 29.66 -6.00 8.11
C VAL A 405 29.85 -7.43 8.58
N ASP A 406 30.70 -7.64 9.59
CA ASP A 406 30.87 -8.95 10.24
C ASP A 406 29.65 -9.34 11.10
N THR A 407 28.81 -8.37 11.45
CA THR A 407 27.61 -8.58 12.25
C THR A 407 26.55 -7.56 11.86
N LEU A 408 25.40 -8.04 11.38
CA LEU A 408 24.26 -7.20 11.08
C LEU A 408 23.49 -6.94 12.38
N THR A 409 23.40 -5.67 12.77
CA THR A 409 22.71 -5.24 13.99
C THR A 409 21.30 -4.75 13.65
N VAL A 410 20.29 -5.39 14.24
CA VAL A 410 18.87 -5.09 14.00
C VAL A 410 18.25 -4.52 15.27
N GLN A 411 17.56 -3.40 15.13
CA GLN A 411 16.72 -2.84 16.18
C GLN A 411 15.27 -2.94 15.77
N LEU A 412 14.49 -3.70 16.56
CA LEU A 412 13.09 -3.96 16.23
C LEU A 412 12.23 -2.72 16.48
N ASN A 413 11.46 -2.31 15.47
CA ASN A 413 10.48 -1.25 15.63
C ASN A 413 9.27 -1.67 16.49
N LYS A 414 9.03 -2.98 16.59
CA LYS A 414 7.95 -3.62 17.36
C LYS A 414 8.53 -4.69 18.30
N PRO A 415 9.20 -4.29 19.39
CA PRO A 415 9.81 -5.24 20.33
C PRO A 415 8.78 -6.09 21.11
N ASN A 416 7.49 -5.80 21.01
CA ASN A 416 6.41 -6.59 21.63
C ASN A 416 5.67 -7.48 20.62
N ASP A 417 6.08 -7.49 19.34
CA ASP A 417 5.47 -8.32 18.29
C ASP A 417 6.27 -9.62 18.11
N PRO A 418 5.71 -10.80 18.43
CA PRO A 418 6.36 -12.09 18.24
C PRO A 418 6.79 -12.33 16.80
N LEU A 419 6.00 -11.82 15.83
CA LEU A 419 6.31 -12.00 14.41
C LEU A 419 7.64 -11.35 14.05
N SER A 420 8.00 -10.23 14.67
CA SER A 420 9.30 -9.58 14.46
C SER A 420 10.46 -10.47 14.87
N TYR A 421 10.36 -11.18 16.02
CA TYR A 421 11.38 -12.11 16.47
C TYR A 421 11.47 -13.38 15.62
N ILE A 422 10.32 -13.94 15.23
CA ILE A 422 10.26 -15.12 14.36
C ILE A 422 10.88 -14.81 12.99
N LEU A 423 10.55 -13.65 12.42
CA LEU A 423 11.14 -13.17 11.18
C LEU A 423 12.66 -13.00 11.31
N SER A 424 13.13 -12.40 12.40
CA SER A 424 14.57 -12.26 12.67
C SER A 424 15.29 -13.61 12.81
N ASP A 425 14.67 -14.60 13.44
CA ASP A 425 15.23 -15.95 13.57
C ASP A 425 15.36 -16.66 12.22
N LEU A 426 14.34 -16.53 11.35
CA LEU A 426 14.39 -17.04 9.98
C LEU A 426 15.48 -16.37 9.16
N ILE A 427 15.60 -15.04 9.25
CA ILE A 427 16.61 -14.31 8.48
C ILE A 427 18.01 -14.68 8.96
N ALA A 428 18.27 -14.61 10.27
CA ALA A 428 19.58 -14.89 10.82
C ALA A 428 20.04 -16.33 10.55
N GLY A 429 19.11 -17.29 10.55
CA GLY A 429 19.42 -18.70 10.28
C GLY A 429 19.72 -19.02 8.82
N ASN A 430 19.46 -18.10 7.88
CA ASN A 430 19.56 -18.38 6.43
C ASN A 430 20.39 -17.37 5.64
N ILE A 431 20.71 -16.19 6.20
CA ILE A 431 21.32 -15.07 5.45
C ILE A 431 22.71 -15.38 4.88
N ASN A 432 23.45 -16.30 5.49
CA ASN A 432 24.79 -16.72 5.02
C ASN A 432 24.72 -17.79 3.93
N ASP A 433 23.69 -18.64 3.93
CA ASP A 433 23.59 -19.79 3.03
C ASP A 433 22.83 -19.49 1.74
N ARG A 434 21.93 -18.50 1.76
CA ARG A 434 21.09 -18.18 0.61
C ARG A 434 20.54 -16.75 0.58
N PRO A 435 20.13 -16.27 -0.61
CA PRO A 435 19.45 -14.99 -0.77
C PRO A 435 18.09 -14.95 -0.05
N ILE A 436 17.79 -13.79 0.55
CA ILE A 436 16.50 -13.56 1.24
C ILE A 436 15.92 -12.24 0.74
N TYR A 437 14.63 -12.28 0.41
CA TYR A 437 13.90 -11.19 -0.20
C TYR A 437 12.60 -10.87 0.53
N PHE A 438 12.20 -9.61 0.49
CA PHE A 438 10.85 -9.15 0.77
C PHE A 438 10.20 -8.67 -0.52
N ALA A 439 9.04 -9.19 -0.86
CA ALA A 439 8.23 -8.62 -1.93
C ALA A 439 7.86 -7.16 -1.59
N ILE A 440 7.74 -6.30 -2.61
CA ILE A 440 7.37 -4.89 -2.44
C ILE A 440 5.99 -4.68 -1.78
N SER A 441 5.14 -5.70 -1.85
CA SER A 441 3.82 -5.84 -1.22
C SER A 441 3.89 -6.00 0.31
N VAL A 442 5.05 -6.41 0.86
CA VAL A 442 5.23 -6.58 2.29
C VAL A 442 5.12 -5.21 2.97
N PRO A 443 4.28 -5.06 4.02
CA PRO A 443 4.20 -3.81 4.75
C PRO A 443 5.56 -3.40 5.32
N LYS A 444 5.91 -2.13 5.14
CA LYS A 444 7.19 -1.54 5.57
C LYS A 444 7.59 -1.92 7.01
N ALA A 445 6.63 -1.99 7.92
CA ALA A 445 6.88 -2.34 9.31
C ALA A 445 7.64 -3.66 9.51
N TYR A 446 7.56 -4.61 8.57
CA TYR A 446 8.24 -5.91 8.69
C TYR A 446 9.66 -5.94 8.11
N TYR A 447 10.00 -5.06 7.16
CA TYR A 447 11.35 -5.03 6.57
C TYR A 447 12.19 -3.81 7.01
N ASN A 448 11.56 -2.77 7.57
CA ASN A 448 12.22 -1.50 7.89
C ASN A 448 13.36 -1.62 8.91
N ASP A 449 13.30 -2.66 9.75
CA ASP A 449 14.36 -2.95 10.74
C ASP A 449 15.69 -3.34 10.05
N TYR A 450 15.62 -3.77 8.79
CA TYR A 450 16.77 -4.15 7.96
C TYR A 450 17.16 -3.08 6.91
N GLN A 451 16.52 -1.90 6.91
CA GLN A 451 16.61 -0.90 5.83
C GLN A 451 18.03 -0.50 5.41
N LYS A 452 19.01 -0.54 6.33
CA LYS A 452 20.41 -0.20 6.03
C LYS A 452 21.12 -1.26 5.18
N ASN A 453 20.52 -2.43 5.05
CA ASN A 453 21.04 -3.61 4.39
C ASN A 453 20.15 -4.07 3.23
N LEU A 454 19.08 -3.33 2.93
CA LEU A 454 18.16 -3.67 1.84
C LEU A 454 18.62 -3.08 0.50
N SER A 455 18.49 -3.87 -0.55
CA SER A 455 18.67 -3.47 -1.93
C SER A 455 17.43 -3.81 -2.75
N LEU A 456 16.83 -2.84 -3.42
CA LEU A 456 15.70 -3.09 -4.32
C LEU A 456 16.21 -3.67 -5.65
N GLU A 457 15.80 -4.89 -5.97
CA GLU A 457 16.21 -5.65 -7.17
C GLU A 457 15.05 -5.83 -8.17
N GLY A 458 14.04 -4.96 -8.12
CA GLY A 458 12.89 -4.95 -9.04
C GLY A 458 11.59 -4.90 -8.25
N LEU A 459 10.83 -6.00 -8.24
CA LEU A 459 9.65 -6.19 -7.40
C LEU A 459 9.99 -6.69 -5.98
N ALA A 460 11.26 -6.84 -5.61
CA ALA A 460 11.63 -7.35 -4.29
C ALA A 460 12.86 -6.64 -3.70
N TYR A 461 12.87 -6.47 -2.39
CA TYR A 461 14.00 -6.01 -1.59
C TYR A 461 14.83 -7.20 -1.12
N ARG A 462 16.08 -7.30 -1.55
CA ARG A 462 17.04 -8.27 -1.02
C ARG A 462 17.67 -7.75 0.26
N ILE A 463 17.77 -8.58 1.30
CA ILE A 463 18.64 -8.30 2.45
C ILE A 463 20.08 -8.70 2.12
N THR A 464 21.04 -7.83 2.43
CA THR A 464 22.43 -7.97 2.02
C THR A 464 23.39 -7.79 3.20
N PRO A 465 24.60 -8.36 3.16
CA PRO A 465 25.63 -8.12 4.19
C PRO A 465 26.24 -6.71 4.08
N PHE A 466 25.86 -5.93 3.07
CA PHE A 466 26.41 -4.60 2.81
C PHE A 466 25.60 -3.54 3.54
N GLN A 467 26.28 -2.65 4.26
CA GLN A 467 25.63 -1.50 4.86
C GLN A 467 25.65 -0.31 3.91
N PHE A 468 24.46 0.21 3.56
CA PHE A 468 24.29 1.34 2.67
C PHE A 468 24.17 2.66 3.45
N THR A 469 24.70 3.74 2.88
CA THR A 469 24.77 5.08 3.51
C THR A 469 23.43 5.81 3.57
N SER A 470 22.45 5.43 2.76
CA SER A 470 21.09 5.98 2.81
C SER A 470 20.04 4.90 2.62
N ALA A 471 19.05 4.90 3.52
CA ALA A 471 17.83 4.07 3.41
C ALA A 471 16.96 4.38 2.18
N THR A 472 17.28 5.45 1.42
CA THR A 472 16.54 5.90 0.25
C THR A 472 17.24 5.61 -1.07
N THR A 473 18.35 4.86 -1.06
CA THR A 473 19.10 4.57 -2.29
C THR A 473 18.61 3.27 -2.93
N LEU A 474 18.55 3.26 -4.26
CA LEU A 474 18.61 2.04 -5.07
C LEU A 474 20.11 1.74 -5.22
N PRO A 475 20.72 0.96 -4.31
CA PRO A 475 22.18 0.91 -4.23
C PRO A 475 22.76 0.34 -5.53
N ASN A 476 22.11 -0.66 -6.12
CA ASN A 476 22.60 -1.37 -7.31
C ASN A 476 21.73 -1.10 -8.56
N SER A 477 21.86 0.09 -9.14
CA SER A 477 21.08 0.52 -10.32
C SER A 477 21.31 -0.35 -11.57
N ASP A 478 22.51 -0.91 -11.74
CA ASP A 478 22.87 -1.70 -12.93
C ASP A 478 22.24 -3.10 -12.90
N LEU A 479 22.23 -3.72 -11.71
CA LEU A 479 21.49 -4.96 -11.47
C LEU A 479 19.99 -4.73 -11.69
N LEU A 480 19.46 -3.64 -11.13
CA LEU A 480 18.05 -3.27 -11.28
C LEU A 480 17.66 -3.07 -12.75
N PHE A 481 18.48 -2.39 -13.55
CA PHE A 481 18.29 -2.26 -14.99
C PHE A 481 18.24 -3.63 -15.70
N SER A 482 19.24 -4.47 -15.44
CA SER A 482 19.37 -5.80 -16.06
C SER A 482 18.16 -6.67 -15.75
N ASN A 483 17.73 -6.64 -14.49
CA ASN A 483 16.54 -7.32 -13.99
C ASN A 483 15.27 -6.87 -14.73
N TRP A 484 15.06 -5.58 -14.92
CA TRP A 484 13.90 -5.09 -15.65
C TRP A 484 13.93 -5.44 -17.13
N ILE A 485 15.03 -5.15 -17.83
CA ILE A 485 15.13 -5.40 -19.27
C ILE A 485 14.85 -6.86 -19.63
N ASN A 486 15.36 -7.79 -18.81
CA ASN A 486 15.17 -9.22 -19.04
C ASN A 486 13.75 -9.71 -18.77
N ASN A 487 13.03 -9.08 -17.84
CA ASN A 487 11.72 -9.55 -17.39
C ASN A 487 10.53 -8.80 -17.98
N LEU A 488 10.70 -7.59 -18.51
CA LEU A 488 9.60 -6.80 -19.09
C LEU A 488 8.86 -7.51 -20.24
N ASN A 489 9.53 -8.43 -20.93
CA ASN A 489 8.90 -9.24 -21.99
C ASN A 489 7.77 -10.15 -21.49
N LEU A 490 7.72 -10.48 -20.19
CA LEU A 490 6.61 -11.24 -19.60
C LEU A 490 5.28 -10.47 -19.73
N PHE A 491 5.34 -9.16 -19.90
CA PHE A 491 4.20 -8.26 -20.02
C PHE A 491 3.87 -7.88 -21.48
N LYS A 492 4.50 -8.51 -22.48
CA LYS A 492 4.32 -8.14 -23.90
C LYS A 492 2.88 -8.28 -24.42
N ASN A 493 2.08 -9.16 -23.82
CA ASN A 493 0.70 -9.40 -24.24
C ASN A 493 -0.29 -8.41 -23.61
N LEU A 494 0.16 -7.56 -22.68
CA LEU A 494 -0.73 -6.64 -21.96
C LEU A 494 -1.34 -5.57 -22.87
N LYS A 495 -0.61 -5.07 -23.87
CA LYS A 495 -1.19 -4.08 -24.79
C LYS A 495 -2.40 -4.60 -25.60
N ALA A 496 -2.61 -5.91 -25.66
CA ALA A 496 -3.64 -6.51 -26.51
C ALA A 496 -5.02 -6.64 -25.85
N LYS A 497 -5.16 -6.35 -24.55
CA LYS A 497 -6.44 -6.49 -23.82
C LYS A 497 -7.06 -5.13 -23.51
N PRO A 498 -8.34 -4.91 -23.88
CA PRO A 498 -8.99 -3.59 -23.78
C PRO A 498 -9.56 -3.25 -22.39
N ILE A 499 -9.73 -4.23 -21.49
CA ILE A 499 -10.35 -4.02 -20.17
C ILE A 499 -9.66 -4.91 -19.12
N TYR A 500 -9.23 -4.27 -18.03
CA TYR A 500 -8.61 -4.94 -16.88
C TYR A 500 -9.49 -4.83 -15.63
N PRO A 501 -9.60 -5.88 -14.81
CA PRO A 501 -10.08 -5.77 -13.44
C PRO A 501 -9.24 -4.77 -12.63
N ILE A 502 -9.84 -4.06 -11.67
CA ILE A 502 -9.18 -2.99 -10.89
C ILE A 502 -7.91 -3.48 -10.20
N GLU A 503 -7.91 -4.69 -9.64
CA GLU A 503 -6.70 -5.28 -9.03
C GLU A 503 -5.57 -5.51 -10.03
N GLU A 504 -5.87 -5.83 -11.29
CA GLU A 504 -4.84 -5.95 -12.33
C GLU A 504 -4.26 -4.59 -12.69
N VAL A 505 -5.08 -3.54 -12.72
CA VAL A 505 -4.63 -2.15 -12.90
C VAL A 505 -3.68 -1.72 -11.77
N ARG A 506 -3.92 -2.16 -10.53
CA ARG A 506 -3.03 -1.88 -9.39
C ARG A 506 -1.65 -2.51 -9.57
N TYR A 507 -1.56 -3.77 -9.99
CA TYR A 507 -0.26 -4.40 -10.27
C TYR A 507 0.54 -3.61 -11.31
N TYR A 508 -0.14 -3.10 -12.36
CA TYR A 508 0.52 -2.29 -13.39
C TYR A 508 0.92 -0.92 -12.89
N ALA A 509 0.09 -0.25 -12.10
CA ALA A 509 0.46 1.02 -11.49
C ALA A 509 1.72 0.87 -10.62
N THR A 510 1.79 -0.18 -9.80
CA THR A 510 2.98 -0.51 -9.01
C THR A 510 4.20 -0.76 -9.89
N LEU A 511 4.06 -1.58 -10.94
CA LEU A 511 5.12 -1.85 -11.91
C LEU A 511 5.62 -0.56 -12.58
N SER A 512 4.71 0.27 -13.07
CA SER A 512 5.03 1.56 -13.72
C SER A 512 5.77 2.49 -12.78
N ASN A 513 5.35 2.60 -11.52
CA ASN A 513 6.02 3.46 -10.54
C ASN A 513 7.45 3.01 -10.25
N LEU A 514 7.69 1.70 -10.12
CA LEU A 514 9.03 1.16 -9.88
C LEU A 514 9.95 1.32 -11.09
N LEU A 515 9.41 1.14 -12.31
CA LEU A 515 10.14 1.39 -13.54
C LEU A 515 10.50 2.88 -13.67
N ALA A 516 9.56 3.79 -13.42
CA ALA A 516 9.81 5.23 -13.43
C ALA A 516 10.91 5.62 -12.43
N ALA A 517 10.86 5.10 -11.21
CA ALA A 517 11.88 5.33 -10.19
C ALA A 517 13.25 4.80 -10.62
N THR A 518 13.29 3.62 -11.24
CA THR A 518 14.52 3.03 -11.78
C THR A 518 15.11 3.93 -12.87
N ILE A 519 14.29 4.37 -13.82
CA ILE A 519 14.70 5.23 -14.94
C ILE A 519 15.27 6.55 -14.42
N ARG A 520 14.67 7.18 -13.40
CA ARG A 520 15.21 8.39 -12.76
C ARG A 520 16.58 8.18 -12.14
N VAL A 521 16.79 7.05 -11.46
CA VAL A 521 18.12 6.76 -10.89
C VAL A 521 19.14 6.51 -11.99
N LEU A 522 18.76 5.79 -13.05
CA LEU A 522 19.60 5.55 -14.21
C LEU A 522 19.90 6.83 -14.98
N GLU A 523 18.97 7.77 -15.12
CA GLU A 523 19.20 9.03 -15.84
C GLU A 523 20.44 9.77 -15.32
N SER A 524 20.61 9.85 -14.00
CA SER A 524 21.75 10.52 -13.38
C SER A 524 23.09 9.78 -13.52
N LYS A 525 23.07 8.48 -13.79
CA LYS A 525 24.26 7.59 -13.80
C LYS A 525 24.63 7.08 -15.19
N ASN A 526 23.63 6.64 -15.94
CA ASN A 526 23.70 6.06 -17.28
C ASN A 526 22.44 6.40 -18.10
N PRO A 527 22.41 7.59 -18.74
CA PRO A 527 21.26 8.04 -19.54
C PRO A 527 20.86 7.08 -20.67
N ASN A 528 21.80 6.33 -21.24
CA ASN A 528 21.52 5.39 -22.32
C ASN A 528 20.69 4.21 -21.83
N GLN A 529 21.04 3.63 -20.68
CA GLN A 529 20.23 2.59 -20.04
C GLN A 529 18.85 3.13 -19.63
N ALA A 530 18.78 4.38 -19.15
CA ALA A 530 17.51 5.03 -18.83
C ALA A 530 16.60 5.12 -20.07
N LYS A 531 17.13 5.58 -21.21
CA LYS A 531 16.43 5.63 -22.51
C LYS A 531 15.97 4.24 -22.96
N GLU A 532 16.85 3.24 -22.92
CA GLU A 532 16.52 1.88 -23.34
C GLU A 532 15.39 1.27 -22.50
N LEU A 533 15.47 1.40 -21.17
CA LEU A 533 14.45 0.90 -20.27
C LEU A 533 13.12 1.61 -20.48
N LEU A 534 13.13 2.93 -20.67
CA LEU A 534 11.94 3.71 -20.95
C LEU A 534 11.27 3.28 -22.25
N LYS A 535 12.06 3.06 -23.32
CA LYS A 535 11.52 2.55 -24.59
C LYS A 535 10.87 1.17 -24.42
N LYS A 536 11.52 0.29 -23.65
CA LYS A 536 10.98 -1.04 -23.36
C LYS A 536 9.66 -0.96 -22.59
N TYR A 537 9.58 -0.08 -21.60
CA TYR A 537 8.38 0.21 -20.82
C TYR A 537 7.22 0.63 -21.73
N PHE A 538 7.42 1.66 -22.57
CA PHE A 538 6.39 2.12 -23.50
C PHE A 538 6.00 1.02 -24.49
N GLY A 539 6.90 0.12 -24.87
CA GLY A 539 6.61 -1.00 -25.76
C GLY A 539 5.66 -2.05 -25.17
N VAL A 540 5.64 -2.24 -23.85
CA VAL A 540 4.90 -3.35 -23.20
C VAL A 540 3.70 -2.91 -22.37
N MET A 541 3.69 -1.69 -21.83
CA MET A 541 2.68 -1.29 -20.85
C MET A 541 1.36 -0.83 -21.49
N PRO A 542 0.20 -1.20 -20.91
CA PRO A 542 -1.13 -0.79 -21.37
C PRO A 542 -1.46 0.62 -20.87
N LEU A 543 -0.79 1.63 -21.43
CA LEU A 543 -0.89 3.02 -20.93
C LEU A 543 -2.30 3.59 -20.98
N LYS A 544 -3.09 3.21 -21.98
CA LYS A 544 -4.47 3.71 -22.13
C LYS A 544 -5.37 3.19 -21.01
N GLU A 545 -5.20 1.93 -20.66
CA GLU A 545 -5.99 1.26 -19.63
C GLU A 545 -5.57 1.73 -18.23
N LEU A 546 -4.28 2.04 -18.02
CA LEU A 546 -3.79 2.67 -16.80
C LEU A 546 -4.44 4.03 -16.55
N LEU A 547 -4.74 4.82 -17.58
CA LEU A 547 -5.40 6.11 -17.42
C LEU A 547 -6.87 6.01 -17.00
N ASN A 548 -7.54 4.90 -17.29
CA ASN A 548 -8.95 4.71 -16.91
C ASN A 548 -9.13 4.53 -15.39
N ASP A 549 -8.05 4.25 -14.64
CA ASP A 549 -8.05 4.28 -13.19
C ASP A 549 -7.52 5.64 -12.70
N GLU A 550 -8.48 6.49 -12.33
CA GLU A 550 -8.29 7.85 -11.88
C GLU A 550 -7.41 8.02 -10.63
N ASP A 551 -7.17 6.94 -9.87
CA ASP A 551 -6.51 7.02 -8.56
C ASP A 551 -5.07 6.46 -8.58
N PHE A 552 -4.73 5.50 -9.47
CA PHE A 552 -3.41 4.83 -9.44
C PHE A 552 -2.61 4.88 -10.75
N GLY A 553 -3.25 4.61 -11.89
CA GLY A 553 -2.49 4.46 -13.15
C GLY A 553 -2.11 5.80 -13.78
N THR A 554 -2.98 6.80 -13.64
CA THR A 554 -2.78 8.16 -14.19
C THR A 554 -1.49 8.83 -13.72
N TYR A 555 -1.15 8.76 -12.43
CA TYR A 555 0.09 9.32 -11.89
C TYR A 555 1.34 8.68 -12.51
N SER A 556 1.32 7.35 -12.59
CA SER A 556 2.44 6.55 -13.05
C SER A 556 2.76 6.85 -14.52
N VAL A 557 1.71 6.99 -15.34
CA VAL A 557 1.82 7.33 -16.77
C VAL A 557 2.42 8.73 -16.97
N ILE A 558 1.94 9.75 -16.25
CA ILE A 558 2.49 11.13 -16.36
C ILE A 558 3.97 11.16 -15.99
N ASN A 559 4.35 10.49 -14.90
CA ASN A 559 5.73 10.49 -14.45
C ASN A 559 6.68 9.89 -15.50
N THR A 560 6.23 8.84 -16.21
CA THR A 560 6.98 8.24 -17.32
C THR A 560 7.00 9.09 -18.59
N LEU A 561 5.97 9.88 -18.88
CA LEU A 561 5.98 10.85 -19.98
C LEU A 561 6.98 11.99 -19.74
N ASN A 562 7.05 12.51 -18.51
CA ASN A 562 8.02 13.54 -18.18
C ASN A 562 9.46 13.03 -18.34
N LEU A 563 9.72 11.78 -17.93
CA LEU A 563 11.00 11.12 -18.19
C LEU A 563 11.29 10.98 -19.69
N ALA A 564 10.26 10.74 -20.51
CA ALA A 564 10.41 10.66 -21.97
C ALA A 564 10.87 11.99 -22.57
N ARG A 565 10.36 13.11 -22.06
CA ARG A 565 10.79 14.46 -22.41
C ARG A 565 12.22 14.73 -21.96
N GLU A 566 12.51 14.48 -20.68
CA GLU A 566 13.84 14.69 -20.08
C GLU A 566 14.93 13.90 -20.82
N LEU A 567 14.59 12.70 -21.30
CA LEU A 567 15.49 11.81 -22.02
C LEU A 567 15.41 11.93 -23.55
N ASP A 568 14.65 12.88 -24.10
CA ASP A 568 14.56 13.12 -25.55
C ASP A 568 14.17 11.84 -26.34
N VAL A 569 13.06 11.21 -25.94
CA VAL A 569 12.48 10.01 -26.60
C VAL A 569 11.00 10.18 -26.96
N THR A 570 10.52 11.43 -27.05
CA THR A 570 9.10 11.76 -27.25
C THR A 570 8.59 11.45 -28.66
N GLU A 571 9.40 11.66 -29.71
CA GLU A 571 9.01 11.43 -31.11
C GLU A 571 8.51 9.99 -31.37
N GLU A 572 9.06 9.00 -30.65
CA GLU A 572 8.72 7.58 -30.81
C GLU A 572 7.35 7.20 -30.23
N TYR A 573 6.77 8.05 -29.36
CA TYR A 573 5.55 7.75 -28.59
C TYR A 573 4.48 8.84 -28.72
N GLN A 574 4.53 9.60 -29.81
CA GLN A 574 3.63 10.73 -30.05
C GLN A 574 2.15 10.34 -29.99
N HIS A 575 1.79 9.17 -30.51
CA HIS A 575 0.41 8.70 -30.50
C HIS A 575 -0.11 8.38 -29.06
N GLU A 576 0.72 7.80 -28.21
CA GLU A 576 0.39 7.59 -26.79
C GLU A 576 0.25 8.92 -26.05
N ILE A 577 1.18 9.85 -26.31
CA ILE A 577 1.13 11.23 -25.80
C ILE A 577 -0.21 11.90 -26.19
N ASP A 578 -0.60 11.85 -27.46
CA ASP A 578 -1.82 12.47 -27.96
C ASP A 578 -3.07 11.89 -27.29
N PHE A 579 -3.11 10.57 -27.10
CA PHE A 579 -4.21 9.91 -26.40
C PHE A 579 -4.30 10.37 -24.94
N ILE A 580 -3.17 10.42 -24.23
CA ILE A 580 -3.11 10.83 -22.83
C ILE A 580 -3.60 12.28 -22.70
N THR A 581 -3.17 13.15 -23.62
CA THR A 581 -3.65 14.54 -23.74
C THR A 581 -5.15 14.63 -23.86
N HIS A 582 -5.76 13.90 -24.81
CA HIS A 582 -7.20 13.90 -24.99
C HIS A 582 -7.94 13.38 -23.76
N HIS A 583 -7.41 12.38 -23.06
CA HIS A 583 -7.99 11.84 -21.84
C HIS A 583 -8.06 12.89 -20.72
N PHE A 584 -6.98 13.64 -20.49
CA PHE A 584 -6.96 14.71 -19.47
C PHE A 584 -7.85 15.89 -19.82
N VAL A 585 -7.92 16.27 -21.08
CA VAL A 585 -8.87 17.27 -21.57
C VAL A 585 -10.30 16.84 -21.28
N HIS A 586 -10.65 15.60 -21.60
CA HIS A 586 -11.98 15.07 -21.34
C HIS A 586 -12.28 15.04 -19.84
N LEU A 587 -11.30 14.66 -19.01
CA LEU A 587 -11.41 14.73 -17.55
C LEU A 587 -11.69 16.17 -17.09
N ALA A 588 -10.95 17.16 -17.61
CA ALA A 588 -11.16 18.58 -17.32
C ALA A 588 -12.55 19.09 -17.75
N GLN A 589 -13.08 18.63 -18.89
CA GLN A 589 -14.41 18.98 -19.39
C GLN A 589 -15.54 18.30 -18.59
N HIS A 590 -15.32 17.09 -18.10
CA HIS A 590 -16.29 16.40 -17.23
C HIS A 590 -16.45 17.11 -15.89
N ILE A 591 -15.34 17.66 -15.36
CA ILE A 591 -15.32 18.47 -14.12
C ILE A 591 -16.28 19.67 -14.19
N ASP A 592 -16.35 20.35 -15.33
CA ASP A 592 -17.25 21.50 -15.55
C ASP A 592 -18.75 21.09 -15.48
N ASN A 593 -19.11 19.98 -16.12
CA ASN A 593 -20.50 19.52 -16.19
C ASN A 593 -21.06 19.02 -14.84
N GLU A 594 -20.25 18.39 -13.98
CA GLU A 594 -20.73 17.91 -12.67
C GLU A 594 -20.89 19.04 -11.63
N SER A 595 -20.13 20.12 -11.76
CA SER A 595 -20.16 21.27 -10.83
C SER A 595 -21.47 22.08 -10.88
N HIS A 596 -22.22 21.94 -11.97
CA HIS A 596 -23.55 22.54 -12.15
C HIS A 596 -24.67 21.79 -11.40
N SER A 597 -24.39 20.63 -10.79
CA SER A 597 -25.35 19.86 -10.01
C SER A 597 -25.13 20.03 -8.48
N ASP A 598 -25.97 20.87 -7.88
CA ASP A 598 -26.17 21.05 -6.43
C ASP A 598 -24.98 21.58 -5.60
N TYR A 599 -24.71 22.88 -5.72
CA TYR A 599 -24.11 23.69 -4.65
C TYR A 599 -25.11 23.85 -3.48
N ARG A 600 -25.28 22.81 -2.66
CA ARG A 600 -25.79 22.95 -1.28
C ARG A 600 -24.73 22.45 -0.31
N PHE A 601 -24.40 23.30 0.65
CA PHE A 601 -23.42 23.10 1.71
C PHE A 601 -23.57 21.73 2.41
N ASP A 602 -22.72 20.75 2.05
CA ASP A 602 -22.54 19.48 2.78
C ASP A 602 -21.04 19.14 2.82
N SER A 603 -20.61 18.53 3.92
CA SER A 603 -19.31 17.88 4.13
C SER A 603 -18.82 16.99 2.96
N ARG A 604 -19.72 16.52 2.09
CA ARG A 604 -19.41 15.80 0.84
C ARG A 604 -18.75 16.66 -0.24
N SER A 605 -19.04 17.95 -0.34
CA SER A 605 -18.45 18.82 -1.38
C SER A 605 -17.03 19.29 -1.05
N ARG A 606 -16.67 19.45 0.24
CA ARG A 606 -15.27 19.64 0.65
C ARG A 606 -14.40 18.42 0.33
N ARG A 607 -14.88 17.22 0.67
CA ARG A 607 -14.18 15.95 0.39
C ARG A 607 -14.00 15.65 -1.10
N LYS A 608 -14.90 16.20 -1.93
CA LYS A 608 -14.75 16.18 -3.39
C LYS A 608 -13.64 17.16 -3.80
N LYS A 609 -13.68 18.45 -3.43
CA LYS A 609 -12.61 19.44 -3.69
C LYS A 609 -11.22 18.92 -3.28
N ASP A 610 -11.10 18.26 -2.12
CA ASP A 610 -9.83 17.68 -1.62
C ASP A 610 -9.26 16.57 -2.53
N LYS A 611 -10.12 15.68 -3.07
CA LYS A 611 -9.69 14.62 -4.02
C LYS A 611 -9.14 15.21 -5.34
N TYR A 612 -9.52 16.44 -5.67
CA TYR A 612 -9.15 17.12 -6.92
C TYR A 612 -7.99 18.09 -6.75
N TYR A 613 -7.83 18.71 -5.58
CA TYR A 613 -6.63 19.49 -5.23
C TYR A 613 -5.36 18.62 -5.33
N ASP A 614 -5.46 17.35 -4.89
CA ASP A 614 -4.38 16.35 -5.03
C ASP A 614 -4.01 16.06 -6.50
N LYS A 615 -4.90 16.33 -7.46
CA LYS A 615 -4.68 16.08 -8.90
C LYS A 615 -4.10 17.28 -9.65
N LEU A 616 -4.17 18.48 -9.09
CA LEU A 616 -3.77 19.71 -9.75
C LEU A 616 -2.26 19.78 -10.10
N PRO A 617 -1.32 19.33 -9.23
CA PRO A 617 0.10 19.21 -9.61
C PRO A 617 0.36 18.30 -10.82
N TYR A 618 -0.55 17.37 -11.10
CA TYR A 618 -0.42 16.43 -12.22
C TYR A 618 -0.88 17.06 -13.53
N ILE A 619 -1.98 17.81 -13.46
CA ILE A 619 -2.48 18.62 -14.57
C ILE A 619 -1.42 19.66 -14.96
N GLU A 620 -0.81 20.32 -13.97
CA GLU A 620 0.27 21.29 -14.17
C GLU A 620 1.46 20.70 -14.95
N LYS A 621 2.01 19.59 -14.47
CA LYS A 621 3.13 18.90 -15.14
C LYS A 621 2.78 18.40 -16.52
N PHE A 622 1.58 17.87 -16.67
CA PHE A 622 1.07 17.39 -17.96
C PHE A 622 0.94 18.54 -18.97
N LEU A 623 0.40 19.70 -18.54
CA LEU A 623 0.30 20.90 -19.36
C LEU A 623 1.69 21.42 -19.75
N GLY A 624 2.65 21.42 -18.84
CA GLY A 624 4.04 21.74 -19.17
C GLY A 624 4.59 20.87 -20.29
N PHE A 625 4.37 19.55 -20.21
CA PHE A 625 4.74 18.61 -21.27
C PHE A 625 4.04 18.93 -22.61
N ALA A 626 2.73 19.19 -22.60
CA ALA A 626 1.95 19.44 -23.82
C ALA A 626 2.31 20.77 -24.49
N ILE A 627 2.56 21.81 -23.68
CA ILE A 627 2.97 23.14 -24.13
C ILE A 627 4.33 23.07 -24.84
N GLU A 628 5.30 22.36 -24.26
CA GLU A 628 6.66 22.31 -24.79
C GLU A 628 6.81 21.37 -25.97
N SER A 629 6.08 20.25 -25.98
CA SER A 629 6.09 19.30 -27.11
C SER A 629 5.43 19.87 -28.37
N GLY A 630 4.62 20.94 -28.25
CA GLY A 630 4.00 21.66 -29.36
C GLY A 630 4.76 22.89 -29.86
N THR A 631 6.06 23.01 -29.56
CA THR A 631 6.89 24.19 -29.92
C THR A 631 7.58 24.11 -31.28
N ASP A 632 7.23 23.15 -32.15
CA ASP A 632 7.56 23.25 -33.56
C ASP A 632 6.66 24.32 -34.24
N HIS A 633 7.20 25.03 -35.23
CA HIS A 633 6.72 26.32 -35.77
C HIS A 633 5.27 26.40 -36.32
N ASN A 634 4.43 25.39 -36.10
CA ASN A 634 3.00 25.36 -36.43
C ASN A 634 2.08 25.24 -35.19
N GLY A 635 2.58 25.55 -33.99
CA GLY A 635 2.03 25.37 -32.63
C GLY A 635 0.53 25.54 -32.31
N ILE A 636 -0.37 24.86 -33.02
CA ILE A 636 -1.78 24.59 -32.67
C ILE A 636 -2.21 23.23 -33.25
N SER A 637 -1.47 22.14 -32.99
CA SER A 637 -1.86 20.81 -33.50
C SER A 637 -1.97 19.70 -32.44
N TYR A 638 -1.34 19.84 -31.27
CA TYR A 638 -1.27 18.74 -30.28
C TYR A 638 -2.31 18.81 -29.15
N VAL A 639 -2.83 20.00 -28.85
CA VAL A 639 -4.00 20.21 -27.98
C VAL A 639 -4.93 21.12 -28.77
N SER A 640 -6.13 20.67 -29.15
CA SER A 640 -7.06 21.53 -29.90
C SER A 640 -7.32 22.84 -29.12
N SER A 641 -7.52 23.97 -29.80
CA SER A 641 -7.83 25.24 -29.14
C SER A 641 -9.03 25.12 -28.19
N LEU A 642 -10.05 24.37 -28.60
CA LEU A 642 -11.23 24.02 -27.81
C LEU A 642 -10.91 23.30 -26.48
N SER A 643 -9.85 22.49 -26.47
CA SER A 643 -9.44 21.77 -25.26
C SER A 643 -8.63 22.62 -24.28
N LEU A 644 -7.87 23.61 -24.77
CA LEU A 644 -7.14 24.55 -23.91
C LEU A 644 -8.08 25.57 -23.24
N ASP A 645 -9.05 26.09 -23.98
CA ASP A 645 -10.06 27.01 -23.44
C ASP A 645 -10.88 26.35 -22.32
N SER A 646 -11.22 25.05 -22.50
CA SER A 646 -11.93 24.25 -21.49
C SER A 646 -11.11 24.08 -20.20
N ILE A 647 -9.80 23.86 -20.33
CA ILE A 647 -8.89 23.72 -19.18
C ILE A 647 -8.74 25.04 -18.44
N CYS A 648 -8.52 26.15 -19.17
CA CYS A 648 -8.45 27.49 -18.58
C CYS A 648 -9.74 27.84 -17.82
N PHE A 649 -10.89 27.56 -18.42
CA PHE A 649 -12.18 27.77 -17.77
C PHE A 649 -12.34 26.94 -16.49
N ALA A 650 -11.98 25.65 -16.51
CA ALA A 650 -12.05 24.78 -15.34
C ALA A 650 -11.10 25.23 -14.21
N LEU A 651 -9.88 25.68 -14.55
CA LEU A 651 -8.92 26.20 -13.57
C LEU A 651 -9.45 27.45 -12.88
N LEU A 652 -9.92 28.43 -13.65
CA LEU A 652 -10.48 29.70 -13.14
C LEU A 652 -11.79 29.50 -12.34
N SER A 653 -12.56 28.46 -12.66
CA SER A 653 -13.85 28.20 -12.00
C SER A 653 -13.72 27.52 -10.63
N HIS A 654 -12.57 26.91 -10.33
CA HIS A 654 -12.43 26.03 -9.16
C HIS A 654 -11.26 26.37 -8.22
N PHE A 655 -10.29 27.15 -8.68
CA PHE A 655 -9.09 27.49 -7.91
C PHE A 655 -8.92 29.01 -7.77
N SER A 656 -8.44 29.44 -6.61
CA SER A 656 -8.03 30.84 -6.43
C SER A 656 -6.71 31.11 -7.16
N GLU A 657 -6.44 32.38 -7.45
CA GLU A 657 -5.18 32.83 -8.04
C GLU A 657 -3.97 32.39 -7.19
N GLU A 658 -4.12 32.47 -5.87
CA GLU A 658 -3.12 32.05 -4.87
C GLU A 658 -2.88 30.53 -4.89
N GLU A 659 -3.95 29.73 -5.05
CA GLU A 659 -3.85 28.27 -5.18
C GLU A 659 -3.12 27.87 -6.46
N LEU A 660 -3.36 28.55 -7.59
CA LEU A 660 -2.70 28.27 -8.87
C LEU A 660 -1.21 28.65 -8.86
N ALA A 661 -0.83 29.79 -8.29
CA ALA A 661 0.58 30.17 -8.20
C ALA A 661 1.38 29.30 -7.23
N ALA A 662 0.81 28.94 -6.07
CA ALA A 662 1.46 28.05 -5.12
C ALA A 662 1.75 26.66 -5.70
N LEU A 663 1.03 26.26 -6.74
CA LEU A 663 1.17 24.97 -7.42
C LEU A 663 2.00 25.04 -8.70
N GLU A 664 2.39 26.24 -9.12
CA GLU A 664 3.16 26.45 -10.33
C GLU A 664 4.61 25.99 -10.12
N ASP A 665 5.16 25.19 -11.04
CA ASP A 665 6.55 24.74 -10.95
C ASP A 665 7.55 25.85 -11.34
N ASN A 666 8.85 25.55 -11.30
CA ASN A 666 9.90 26.49 -11.77
C ASN A 666 9.82 26.78 -13.27
N ASN A 667 9.00 26.04 -14.02
CA ASN A 667 8.83 26.14 -15.46
C ASN A 667 7.62 27.03 -15.84
N LEU A 668 6.84 27.47 -14.85
CA LEU A 668 5.74 28.43 -14.98
C LEU A 668 4.66 27.96 -15.96
N ASN A 669 4.27 26.68 -15.86
CA ASN A 669 3.42 26.04 -16.86
C ASN A 669 2.03 26.69 -16.97
N PHE A 670 1.41 27.12 -15.87
CA PHE A 670 0.13 27.83 -15.90
C PHE A 670 0.24 29.22 -16.52
N SER A 671 1.33 29.94 -16.27
CA SER A 671 1.61 31.23 -16.90
C SER A 671 1.87 31.09 -18.41
N LYS A 672 2.63 30.07 -18.82
CA LYS A 672 2.82 29.73 -20.23
C LYS A 672 1.49 29.40 -20.89
N LEU A 673 0.65 28.61 -20.21
CA LEU A 673 -0.70 28.27 -20.68
C LEU A 673 -1.53 29.54 -20.91
N ALA A 674 -1.58 30.44 -19.93
CA ALA A 674 -2.35 31.69 -20.00
C ALA A 674 -1.94 32.53 -21.21
N ASN A 675 -0.64 32.63 -21.48
CA ASN A 675 -0.11 33.33 -22.65
C ASN A 675 -0.42 32.61 -23.97
N LEU A 676 -0.38 31.28 -24.00
CA LEU A 676 -0.70 30.48 -25.18
C LEU A 676 -2.17 30.58 -25.56
N THR A 677 -3.08 30.53 -24.57
CA THR A 677 -4.53 30.68 -24.81
C THR A 677 -4.96 32.12 -25.00
N LYS A 678 -4.08 33.08 -24.65
CA LYS A 678 -4.40 34.52 -24.60
C LYS A 678 -5.59 34.82 -23.70
N ASP A 679 -5.79 34.02 -22.66
CA ASP A 679 -6.86 34.23 -21.68
C ASP A 679 -6.48 35.39 -20.76
N ILE A 680 -7.15 36.53 -20.96
CA ILE A 680 -6.83 37.78 -20.26
C ILE A 680 -7.03 37.66 -18.74
N GLU A 681 -8.02 36.89 -18.30
CA GLU A 681 -8.33 36.75 -16.88
C GLU A 681 -7.30 35.81 -16.21
N LEU A 682 -6.94 34.71 -16.86
CA LEU A 682 -5.87 33.84 -16.37
C LEU A 682 -4.50 34.53 -16.38
N ILE A 683 -4.19 35.35 -17.39
CA ILE A 683 -2.93 36.13 -17.44
C ILE A 683 -2.86 37.08 -16.24
N LYS A 684 -3.93 37.81 -15.94
CA LYS A 684 -3.98 38.73 -14.79
C LYS A 684 -3.83 37.99 -13.47
N ALA A 685 -4.57 36.90 -13.30
CA ALA A 685 -4.53 36.06 -12.10
C ALA A 685 -3.11 35.52 -11.86
N MET A 686 -2.49 34.91 -12.87
CA MET A 686 -1.13 34.36 -12.78
C MET A 686 -0.07 35.45 -12.58
N HIS A 687 -0.22 36.61 -13.21
CA HIS A 687 0.69 37.74 -12.97
C HIS A 687 0.60 38.24 -11.53
N SER A 688 -0.62 38.47 -11.02
CA SER A 688 -0.88 38.91 -9.65
C SER A 688 -0.28 37.94 -8.62
N ALA A 689 -0.54 36.65 -8.81
CA ALA A 689 -0.14 35.62 -7.87
C ALA A 689 1.38 35.36 -7.88
N ARG A 690 2.06 35.45 -9.02
CA ARG A 690 3.54 35.36 -9.09
C ARG A 690 4.24 36.53 -8.42
N GLN A 691 3.69 37.75 -8.51
CA GLN A 691 4.24 38.90 -7.81
C GLN A 691 4.15 38.72 -6.29
N ALA A 692 3.03 38.18 -5.80
CA ALA A 692 2.86 37.85 -4.39
C ALA A 692 3.81 36.74 -3.93
N GLU A 693 3.96 35.66 -4.71
CA GLU A 693 4.89 34.56 -4.42
C GLU A 693 6.34 35.03 -4.41
N LYS A 694 6.76 35.80 -5.42
CA LYS A 694 8.11 36.35 -5.52
C LYS A 694 8.48 37.20 -4.30
N LEU A 695 7.57 38.07 -3.85
CA LEU A 695 7.79 38.87 -2.62
C LEU A 695 7.98 37.98 -1.40
N SER A 696 7.15 36.94 -1.25
CA SER A 696 7.30 35.96 -0.15
C SER A 696 8.63 35.20 -0.22
N LEU A 697 9.06 34.78 -1.41
CA LEU A 697 10.33 34.08 -1.62
C LEU A 697 11.53 34.99 -1.37
N GLU A 698 11.46 36.27 -1.75
CA GLU A 698 12.49 37.27 -1.46
C GLU A 698 12.62 37.52 0.06
N GLU A 699 11.50 37.53 0.79
CA GLU A 699 11.50 37.59 2.26
C GLU A 699 12.09 36.32 2.91
N GLU A 700 11.77 35.13 2.39
CA GLU A 700 12.33 33.85 2.85
C GLU A 700 13.83 33.74 2.56
N LEU A 701 14.29 34.32 1.44
CA LEU A 701 15.68 34.30 1.00
C LEU A 701 16.58 35.18 1.88
N LYS A 702 16.03 36.29 2.39
CA LYS A 702 16.73 37.31 3.16
C LYS A 702 17.61 36.77 4.31
N PRO A 703 17.13 35.92 5.24
CA PRO A 703 17.96 35.39 6.31
C PRO A 703 19.16 34.55 5.82
N TYR A 704 19.05 33.87 4.68
CA TYR A 704 20.15 33.10 4.10
C TYR A 704 21.22 34.01 3.50
N ILE A 705 20.80 35.10 2.83
CA ILE A 705 21.72 36.12 2.32
C ILE A 705 22.47 36.79 3.48
N GLU A 706 21.76 37.21 4.53
CA GLU A 706 22.36 37.81 5.72
C GLU A 706 23.35 36.85 6.42
N ALA A 707 23.02 35.56 6.48
CA ALA A 707 23.92 34.53 7.02
C ALA A 707 25.20 34.37 6.18
N LEU A 708 25.13 34.50 4.85
CA LEU A 708 26.29 34.43 3.96
C LEU A 708 27.14 35.69 3.97
N GLU A 709 26.53 36.88 4.09
CA GLU A 709 27.25 38.16 4.19
C GLU A 709 28.16 38.20 5.43
N GLY A 710 27.73 37.60 6.54
CA GLY A 710 28.52 37.48 7.77
C GLY A 710 29.50 36.29 7.80
N PHE A 711 29.39 35.34 6.87
CA PHE A 711 30.04 34.03 6.95
C PHE A 711 31.57 34.12 7.00
N ASN A 712 32.17 34.92 6.10
CA ASN A 712 33.63 35.08 6.05
C ASN A 712 34.17 35.71 7.33
N ASN A 713 33.49 36.71 7.88
CA ASN A 713 33.92 37.37 9.12
C ASN A 713 33.82 36.43 10.32
N GLN A 714 32.77 35.60 10.39
CA GLN A 714 32.62 34.58 11.44
C GLN A 714 33.68 33.50 11.35
N LEU A 715 34.01 33.03 10.14
CA LEU A 715 35.08 32.06 9.92
C LEU A 715 36.44 32.64 10.35
N GLN A 716 36.75 33.88 9.95
CA GLN A 716 38.00 34.54 10.34
C GLN A 716 38.10 34.74 11.86
N ASN A 717 37.01 35.12 12.52
CA ASN A 717 36.97 35.26 13.97
C ASN A 717 37.13 33.92 14.71
N ALA A 718 36.53 32.84 14.19
CA ALA A 718 36.69 31.50 14.74
C ALA A 718 38.13 30.99 14.59
N LEU A 719 38.78 31.30 13.47
CA LEU A 719 40.18 30.94 13.21
C LEU A 719 41.19 31.76 14.03
N ALA A 720 40.84 32.98 14.45
CA ALA A 720 41.76 33.89 15.16
C ALA A 720 42.21 33.40 16.56
N ASN A 721 41.48 32.46 17.18
CA ASN A 721 41.74 31.98 18.55
C ASN A 721 42.23 30.53 18.63
N VAL A 722 42.54 29.91 17.49
CA VAL A 722 42.88 28.50 17.38
C VAL A 722 44.31 28.22 17.87
N ARG A 723 44.49 27.13 18.62
CA ARG A 723 45.79 26.78 19.24
C ARG A 723 46.52 25.62 18.56
N SER A 724 45.91 24.98 17.56
CA SER A 724 46.51 23.86 16.81
C SER A 724 45.98 23.73 15.37
N GLU A 725 46.78 23.11 14.49
CA GLU A 725 46.36 22.82 13.10
C GLU A 725 45.15 21.88 13.01
N VAL A 726 45.01 20.93 13.95
CA VAL A 726 43.88 19.99 14.00
C VAL A 726 42.57 20.71 14.29
N GLU A 727 42.59 21.66 15.23
CA GLU A 727 41.43 22.49 15.60
C GLU A 727 41.05 23.44 14.46
N SER A 728 42.03 23.99 13.74
CA SER A 728 41.81 24.80 12.54
C SER A 728 41.09 24.00 11.44
N ALA A 729 41.56 22.79 11.15
CA ALA A 729 40.95 21.90 10.16
C ALA A 729 39.53 21.48 10.54
N GLN A 730 39.25 21.29 11.83
CA GLN A 730 37.91 20.96 12.32
C GLN A 730 36.93 22.13 12.16
N ILE A 731 37.34 23.36 12.50
CA ILE A 731 36.54 24.58 12.31
C ILE A 731 36.26 24.82 10.83
N GLN A 732 37.25 24.67 9.95
CA GLN A 732 37.06 24.81 8.50
C GLN A 732 36.08 23.79 7.94
N ARG A 733 36.12 22.52 8.39
CA ARG A 733 35.14 21.49 7.99
C ARG A 733 33.72 21.85 8.44
N GLN A 734 33.55 22.31 9.67
CA GLN A 734 32.24 22.70 10.19
C GLN A 734 31.64 23.88 9.41
N PHE A 735 32.43 24.92 9.14
CA PHE A 735 31.99 26.06 8.33
C PHE A 735 31.72 25.66 6.88
N SER A 736 32.52 24.78 6.29
CA SER A 736 32.26 24.23 4.95
C SER A 736 30.93 23.47 4.89
N GLN A 737 30.62 22.65 5.90
CA GLN A 737 29.33 21.97 6.03
C GLN A 737 28.18 22.96 6.20
N TYR A 738 28.35 24.00 7.03
CA TYR A 738 27.34 25.04 7.24
C TYR A 738 27.05 25.84 5.96
N TYR A 739 28.10 26.23 5.22
CA TYR A 739 27.97 26.88 3.91
C TYR A 739 27.21 25.99 2.91
N GLN A 740 27.55 24.69 2.87
CA GLN A 740 26.85 23.74 2.02
C GLN A 740 25.37 23.62 2.39
N GLN A 741 25.03 23.62 3.69
CA GLN A 741 23.64 23.58 4.16
C GLN A 741 22.86 24.83 3.74
N ILE A 742 23.40 26.03 3.99
CA ILE A 742 22.76 27.29 3.58
C ILE A 742 22.58 27.35 2.06
N SER A 743 23.63 27.03 1.31
CA SER A 743 23.59 27.03 -0.17
C SER A 743 22.56 26.04 -0.72
N GLN A 744 22.40 24.88 -0.09
CA GLN A 744 21.38 23.88 -0.46
C GLN A 744 19.94 24.35 -0.18
N GLN A 745 19.72 25.14 0.86
CA GLN A 745 18.40 25.71 1.19
C GLN A 745 18.06 26.92 0.31
N MET A 746 19.07 27.73 -0.01
CA MET A 746 18.92 28.96 -0.81
C MET A 746 18.70 28.69 -2.31
N SER A 747 19.35 27.67 -2.87
CA SER A 747 19.37 27.42 -4.32
C SER A 747 17.99 27.23 -4.96
N PRO A 748 17.03 26.49 -4.38
CA PRO A 748 15.69 26.35 -4.95
C PRO A 748 14.92 27.68 -4.96
N ILE A 749 14.98 28.44 -3.87
CA ILE A 749 14.30 29.74 -3.70
C ILE A 749 14.81 30.73 -4.76
N GLN A 750 16.14 30.84 -4.87
CA GLN A 750 16.78 31.70 -5.88
C GLN A 750 16.44 31.26 -7.32
N SER A 751 16.39 29.95 -7.57
CA SER A 751 16.04 29.42 -8.90
C SER A 751 14.62 29.78 -9.31
N LYS A 752 13.65 29.73 -8.38
CA LYS A 752 12.26 30.09 -8.65
C LYS A 752 12.11 31.60 -8.91
N ILE A 753 12.76 32.44 -8.08
CA ILE A 753 12.79 33.90 -8.31
C ILE A 753 13.38 34.24 -9.69
N ASN A 754 14.48 33.58 -10.06
CA ASN A 754 15.11 33.78 -11.37
C ASN A 754 14.19 33.37 -12.52
N ALA A 755 13.47 32.25 -12.38
CA ALA A 755 12.50 31.80 -13.38
C ALA A 755 11.36 32.80 -13.57
N ILE A 756 10.80 33.35 -12.48
CA ILE A 756 9.77 34.39 -12.52
C ILE A 756 10.30 35.63 -13.27
N ASN A 757 11.48 36.13 -12.88
CA ASN A 757 12.11 37.29 -13.52
C ASN A 757 12.36 37.07 -15.02
N GLN A 758 12.84 35.87 -15.38
CA GLN A 758 13.11 35.54 -16.78
C GLN A 758 11.82 35.49 -17.60
N PHE A 759 10.74 34.93 -17.03
CA PHE A 759 9.45 34.88 -17.71
C PHE A 759 8.88 36.27 -17.95
N GLU A 760 8.88 37.14 -16.92
CA GLU A 760 8.41 38.54 -17.01
C GLU A 760 9.24 39.38 -17.96
N ALA A 761 10.52 39.07 -18.13
CA ALA A 761 11.34 39.72 -19.14
C ALA A 761 11.01 39.26 -20.57
N THR A 762 10.43 38.06 -20.72
CA THR A 762 10.21 37.41 -22.02
C THR A 762 8.80 37.63 -22.57
N HIS A 763 7.78 37.74 -21.71
CA HIS A 763 6.37 37.86 -22.06
C HIS A 763 5.77 39.10 -21.40
#